data_AF-A0A0S3TR61-F1
#
_entry.id   AF-A0A0S3TR61-F1
#
_cell.length_a   1.000
_cell.length_b   1.000
_cell.length_c   1.000
_cell.angle_alpha   90.00
_cell.angle_beta   90.00
_cell.angle_gamma   90.00
#
_symmetry.space_group_name_H-M   'P 1'
#
loop_
_entity.id
_entity.type
_entity.pdbx_description
1 polymer ?
#
loop_
_entity_poly.entity_id
_entity_poly.type
_entity_poly.pdbx_seq_one_letter_code
_entity_poly.pdbx_strand_id
1 'polypeptide(L)'
;MKYLFKYLRELHLSRSKIIQKTPIQTLKQYPIILSCLSFGFAFVGIGLNAGKAHAAVAVNKEFNPISISVNQTSTLTIQLFNSNFSAATNTSITDNLPSGLVIANPAMMSNTCGGTVTANPGSTSIQLSGGTIPAATSGTPGNCQITLKVTASTPNTYVNTIAANTVTSSQGTNPLAANATLTVSSGIPITGSKSFSPGTVHGNGSPTTMTITLNNSNSFPLTNASFTDNLPAPLKVATTPSASTTCGSGTVTAVAGSNTVSLSGGTIPASSSCTVTVKLEASSPNDFQNGNVKNTIAANNVITTEGITNTSPIEGSVKVQTGAEVNKAFSPSNVQTGEISVLTLTLHNFNSTPITSANITDTMPSGLTVTGLVKNTCGGTVTFTTTQVQLSGGTVPPAPSGSGSGSCQIQVNVTANTSGSYKNDIPAGNLNGVNYPATNATLTVSQATPVSLSKSFSPSTSVQGGQSTLTITLSNTANSQATITSFTDDLKTMGSGFTVASSPAASTTCSGGTVNATAGSTVITMKSGTIPAQGSCTITVPVQVAINAPINKRKNTIAINGLQTNLGNNTAIATAELDVKPALSLSKSFSPVTVPVGGVTRLTITVTRNSGAPAFTGINLTDNLPTGHKISSAPNLTNSCNGTVNAPTNSTQITLSGGTLPTVGSCSISVNVQVPNTTGSDENIIPKNSVITDQGASNTSDAKAAVTRINSFVTLNKSFSPTSINYGGTSTLNILILNNNANAIKLTGVALVDEFPTGMKIASSPDATFTGSGCSGGTIVANPGSNQVSLNNATINVGAQCTLTVKVTSDFVGNLTNELPNNLVTSNEGVTNNNKPSATLTLLGTADIEVVKKDDGVSSVAPGATTTYTIVVRNNGPDNVAGIHVADLVPPGLTFTNWSCNASNGSSCDQSSGTGELNIIVSLLKNGTATLTVDAQVDLNASGTITNTATVTTPPTVSDPNNDNNSASDTNNVTATANNPNVILVKRITAINHSVTTNGGDELDKYKDDPNNPYDDNNLDTLTPDPKDTDKWPNPNTFLIGGINGGKIYPGDEVEYTIYYLSAGDNQAKNVLVCDRIPNNVTFIPTAFNNFATKNNLGLQNTDRGIIWQYNGNTESLTNIKDGDVAQYFPPREDPTDVYPTVDCGGENTNGAIVVNLGDLPNATGSGIPTNSYGFIRFRGRVK
;
A
#
# COMPACT_ATOMS: atom_id res chain seq x y z
N MET A 1 29.05 10.21 -44.39
CA MET A 1 30.53 10.33 -44.50
C MET A 1 30.96 11.50 -43.63
N LYS A 2 31.91 11.36 -42.71
CA LYS A 2 33.11 10.52 -42.83
C LYS A 2 33.38 9.79 -41.50
N TYR A 3 32.89 8.58 -41.20
CA TYR A 3 32.19 7.57 -41.99
C TYR A 3 31.13 6.84 -41.13
N LEU A 4 30.26 7.55 -40.42
CA LEU A 4 28.91 7.05 -40.07
C LEU A 4 27.97 8.23 -39.83
N PHE A 5 27.47 8.75 -40.95
CA PHE A 5 26.43 9.78 -41.00
C PHE A 5 25.71 9.57 -42.32
N LYS A 6 24.51 9.00 -42.26
CA LYS A 6 23.37 9.34 -43.12
C LYS A 6 22.10 8.61 -42.66
N TYR A 7 21.05 9.41 -42.45
CA TYR A 7 19.62 9.07 -42.30
C TYR A 7 19.03 8.81 -40.90
N LEU A 8 18.89 9.90 -40.11
CA LEU A 8 17.61 10.62 -39.84
C LEU A 8 16.40 10.09 -40.69
N ARG A 9 15.12 9.99 -40.28
CA ARG A 9 14.32 10.87 -39.41
C ARG A 9 12.82 10.50 -39.49
N GLU A 10 12.06 10.86 -38.44
CA GLU A 10 10.63 11.30 -38.43
C GLU A 10 9.49 10.25 -38.53
N LEU A 11 8.35 10.35 -37.82
CA LEU A 11 7.88 11.30 -36.80
C LEU A 11 6.72 10.70 -35.97
N HIS A 12 6.55 11.30 -34.80
CA HIS A 12 5.42 11.34 -33.85
C HIS A 12 3.98 11.42 -34.38
N LEU A 13 3.01 11.06 -33.51
CA LEU A 13 2.05 11.98 -32.82
C LEU A 13 1.07 11.15 -31.93
N SER A 14 0.99 11.37 -30.60
CA SER A 14 0.02 12.27 -29.88
C SER A 14 -1.28 11.53 -29.47
N ARG A 15 -1.92 11.64 -28.29
CA ARG A 15 -1.80 12.48 -27.07
C ARG A 15 -2.84 12.03 -26.00
N SER A 16 -2.53 12.31 -24.72
CA SER A 16 -3.38 12.97 -23.68
C SER A 16 -4.48 12.22 -22.88
N LYS A 17 -4.26 12.08 -21.54
CA LYS A 17 -4.63 13.01 -20.41
C LYS A 17 -5.51 12.43 -19.26
N ILE A 18 -5.03 12.71 -18.01
CA ILE A 18 -5.74 13.20 -16.77
C ILE A 18 -6.46 12.19 -15.82
N ILE A 19 -6.51 12.23 -14.47
CA ILE A 19 -5.83 12.81 -13.25
C ILE A 19 -6.40 11.99 -12.03
N GLN A 20 -5.60 11.55 -11.03
CA GLN A 20 -5.72 11.84 -9.56
C GLN A 20 -5.06 10.82 -8.58
N LYS A 21 -4.16 11.38 -7.75
CA LYS A 21 -3.86 11.16 -6.31
C LYS A 21 -3.14 9.88 -5.79
N THR A 22 -1.92 10.09 -5.30
CA THR A 22 -1.10 9.32 -4.33
C THR A 22 -1.74 9.28 -2.92
N PRO A 23 -1.31 8.42 -1.93
CA PRO A 23 0.08 8.30 -1.43
C PRO A 23 0.63 6.91 -0.97
N ILE A 24 1.98 6.78 -1.02
CA ILE A 24 2.93 6.16 -0.03
C ILE A 24 2.72 4.64 0.28
N GLN A 25 3.65 3.68 0.11
CA GLN A 25 5.02 3.59 0.65
C GLN A 25 5.81 2.37 0.07
N THR A 26 7.14 2.49 0.13
CA THR A 26 8.21 1.47 0.30
C THR A 26 8.76 0.61 -0.85
N LEU A 27 10.05 0.86 -1.10
CA LEU A 27 11.03 0.15 -1.92
C LEU A 27 11.27 -1.32 -1.50
N LYS A 28 11.63 -2.16 -2.49
CA LYS A 28 12.88 -2.97 -2.45
C LYS A 28 13.24 -3.48 -3.85
N GLN A 29 14.41 -3.06 -4.32
CA GLN A 29 15.10 -3.55 -5.52
C GLN A 29 16.03 -4.72 -5.17
N TYR A 30 16.09 -5.68 -6.10
CA TYR A 30 17.03 -6.80 -6.19
C TYR A 30 18.49 -6.37 -6.33
N PRO A 31 19.46 -7.26 -6.03
CA PRO A 31 20.73 -7.31 -6.75
C PRO A 31 20.90 -8.60 -7.58
N ILE A 32 21.71 -8.43 -8.62
CA ILE A 32 22.06 -9.34 -9.70
C ILE A 32 23.18 -10.30 -9.28
N ILE A 33 23.13 -11.50 -9.88
CA ILE A 33 24.03 -12.64 -9.81
C ILE A 33 25.45 -12.29 -10.30
N LEU A 34 26.49 -12.80 -9.61
CA LEU A 34 27.75 -13.17 -10.25
C LEU A 34 28.34 -14.43 -9.62
N SER A 35 28.66 -15.39 -10.48
CA SER A 35 29.04 -16.78 -10.23
C SER A 35 30.56 -16.99 -10.11
N CYS A 36 30.91 -18.09 -9.41
CA CYS A 36 32.16 -18.85 -9.41
C CYS A 36 33.39 -18.22 -8.71
N LEU A 37 33.76 -18.80 -7.57
CA LEU A 37 35.11 -19.32 -7.29
C LEU A 37 35.07 -20.30 -6.11
N SER A 38 35.58 -21.49 -6.35
CA SER A 38 35.75 -22.59 -5.42
C SER A 38 36.79 -22.23 -4.35
N PHE A 39 36.42 -22.27 -3.07
CA PHE A 39 37.38 -22.33 -1.95
C PHE A 39 36.87 -23.29 -0.88
N GLY A 40 37.75 -24.20 -0.48
CA GLY A 40 37.48 -25.22 0.53
C GLY A 40 37.13 -24.60 1.87
N PHE A 41 36.13 -25.19 2.54
CA PHE A 41 35.82 -24.91 3.93
C PHE A 41 36.97 -25.44 4.80
N ALA A 42 37.86 -24.53 5.21
CA ALA A 42 38.59 -24.69 6.46
C ALA A 42 37.64 -24.29 7.59
N PHE A 43 37.36 -25.22 8.50
CA PHE A 43 36.73 -24.93 9.78
C PHE A 43 37.57 -23.86 10.50
N VAL A 44 37.04 -22.64 10.64
CA VAL A 44 37.53 -21.69 11.63
C VAL A 44 36.96 -22.15 12.96
N GLY A 45 37.83 -22.75 13.78
CA GLY A 45 37.54 -23.05 15.17
C GLY A 45 37.21 -21.77 15.91
N ILE A 46 35.94 -21.60 16.27
CA ILE A 46 35.55 -20.69 17.33
C ILE A 46 36.02 -21.37 18.62
N GLY A 47 37.14 -20.89 19.17
CA GLY A 47 37.55 -21.21 20.53
C GLY A 47 36.54 -20.61 21.49
N LEU A 48 35.59 -21.42 21.95
CA LEU A 48 34.78 -21.13 23.13
C LEU A 48 35.66 -21.41 24.35
N ASN A 49 36.09 -20.37 25.06
CA ASN A 49 36.57 -20.53 26.42
C ASN A 49 35.39 -20.72 27.37
N ALA A 50 35.54 -21.69 28.26
CA ALA A 50 34.57 -22.19 29.22
C ALA A 50 34.13 -21.13 30.24
N GLY A 51 32.83 -21.12 30.57
CA GLY A 51 32.30 -20.19 31.57
C GLY A 51 30.78 -20.06 31.62
N LYS A 52 30.02 -21.02 31.08
CA LYS A 52 28.67 -21.34 31.54
C LYS A 52 28.63 -22.84 31.61
N ALA A 53 28.04 -23.41 32.65
CA ALA A 53 27.71 -24.84 32.68
C ALA A 53 26.87 -25.11 31.43
N HIS A 54 27.53 -25.54 30.35
CA HIS A 54 26.85 -25.93 29.16
C HIS A 54 26.00 -27.10 29.59
N ALA A 55 24.72 -27.04 29.26
CA ALA A 55 23.87 -28.20 29.33
C ALA A 55 24.65 -29.41 28.81
N ALA A 56 24.70 -30.47 29.62
CA ALA A 56 25.38 -31.69 29.23
C ALA A 56 24.91 -32.18 27.86
N VAL A 57 23.63 -31.94 27.51
CA VAL A 57 23.08 -32.09 26.15
C VAL A 57 22.41 -30.80 25.70
N ALA A 58 22.71 -30.33 24.49
CA ALA A 58 22.04 -29.19 23.84
C ALA A 58 21.58 -29.55 22.43
N VAL A 59 20.59 -28.81 21.91
CA VAL A 59 20.02 -29.03 20.58
C VAL A 59 19.90 -27.72 19.82
N ASN A 60 20.20 -27.76 18.52
CA ASN A 60 19.96 -26.68 17.56
C ASN A 60 19.17 -27.22 16.36
N LYS A 61 18.39 -26.35 15.71
CA LYS A 61 17.62 -26.69 14.52
C LYS A 61 17.70 -25.58 13.50
N GLU A 62 17.74 -25.92 12.23
CA GLU A 62 17.68 -24.95 11.14
C GLU A 62 16.97 -25.50 9.89
N PHE A 63 16.41 -24.59 9.09
CA PHE A 63 15.92 -24.87 7.75
C PHE A 63 16.86 -24.24 6.73
N ASN A 64 17.20 -24.98 5.68
CA ASN A 64 17.96 -24.44 4.56
C ASN A 64 17.39 -24.93 3.21
N PRO A 65 16.83 -24.02 2.38
CA PRO A 65 16.63 -22.59 2.64
C PRO A 65 15.54 -22.31 3.68
N ILE A 66 15.60 -21.16 4.37
CA ILE A 66 14.60 -20.70 5.37
C ILE A 66 13.26 -20.26 4.75
N SER A 67 13.22 -20.12 3.42
CA SER A 67 12.01 -19.81 2.67
C SER A 67 11.92 -20.68 1.42
N ILE A 68 10.72 -21.18 1.16
CA ILE A 68 10.40 -22.01 -0.01
C ILE A 68 9.04 -21.59 -0.58
N SER A 69 8.72 -22.00 -1.80
CA SER A 69 7.33 -21.96 -2.28
C SER A 69 6.61 -23.26 -1.91
N VAL A 70 5.28 -23.27 -1.99
CA VAL A 70 4.48 -24.49 -1.80
C VAL A 70 5.06 -25.68 -2.58
N ASN A 71 5.10 -26.85 -1.95
CA ASN A 71 5.63 -28.12 -2.44
C ASN A 71 7.13 -28.17 -2.79
N GLN A 72 7.89 -27.09 -2.59
CA GLN A 72 9.35 -27.18 -2.59
C GLN A 72 9.86 -27.84 -1.31
N THR A 73 11.12 -28.26 -1.30
CA THR A 73 11.72 -28.90 -0.13
C THR A 73 12.71 -27.97 0.56
N SER A 74 12.65 -27.89 1.88
CA SER A 74 13.72 -27.33 2.71
C SER A 74 14.43 -28.45 3.45
N THR A 75 15.74 -28.35 3.63
CA THR A 75 16.50 -29.29 4.47
C THR A 75 16.35 -28.86 5.92
N LEU A 76 15.75 -29.72 6.74
CA LEU A 76 15.74 -29.60 8.20
C LEU A 76 16.99 -30.29 8.75
N THR A 77 17.81 -29.52 9.47
CA THR A 77 18.98 -30.02 10.20
C THR A 77 18.70 -29.93 11.70
N ILE A 78 18.81 -31.05 12.41
CA ILE A 78 18.76 -31.14 13.87
C ILE A 78 20.17 -31.51 14.34
N GLN A 79 20.83 -30.60 15.05
CA GLN A 79 22.16 -30.81 15.61
C GLN A 79 22.06 -31.02 17.11
N LEU A 80 22.65 -32.09 17.61
CA LEU A 80 22.75 -32.40 19.02
C LEU A 80 24.20 -32.23 19.46
N PHE A 81 24.38 -31.62 20.63
CA PHE A 81 25.68 -31.32 21.21
C PHE A 81 25.79 -31.93 22.59
N ASN A 82 26.98 -32.42 22.93
CA ASN A 82 27.31 -32.94 24.24
C ASN A 82 28.61 -32.30 24.73
N SER A 83 28.51 -31.53 25.80
CA SER A 83 29.66 -30.84 26.39
C SER A 83 30.38 -31.68 27.44
N ASN A 84 29.88 -32.88 27.78
CA ASN A 84 30.54 -33.77 28.73
C ASN A 84 31.68 -34.57 28.08
N PHE A 85 32.69 -34.88 28.89
CA PHE A 85 33.83 -35.73 28.48
C PHE A 85 33.48 -37.23 28.34
N SER A 86 32.22 -37.61 28.61
CA SER A 86 31.67 -38.94 28.32
C SER A 86 30.61 -38.83 27.24
N ALA A 87 30.50 -39.83 26.36
CA ALA A 87 29.50 -39.84 25.31
C ALA A 87 28.07 -39.90 25.89
N ALA A 88 27.14 -39.15 25.31
CA ALA A 88 25.73 -39.20 25.66
C ALA A 88 25.03 -40.33 24.90
N THR A 89 24.97 -41.50 25.54
CA THR A 89 24.36 -42.72 24.99
C THR A 89 22.86 -42.79 25.31
N ASN A 90 22.13 -43.72 24.69
CA ASN A 90 20.67 -43.84 24.80
C ASN A 90 19.95 -42.51 24.49
N THR A 91 20.50 -41.72 23.58
CA THR A 91 19.93 -40.43 23.19
C THR A 91 18.64 -40.67 22.41
N SER A 92 17.55 -40.07 22.86
CA SER A 92 16.25 -40.11 22.19
C SER A 92 15.66 -38.72 22.05
N ILE A 93 14.99 -38.49 20.93
CA ILE A 93 14.27 -37.26 20.63
C ILE A 93 13.07 -37.55 19.75
N THR A 94 11.97 -36.84 20.00
CA THR A 94 10.83 -36.74 19.08
C THR A 94 10.65 -35.29 18.67
N ASP A 95 10.73 -35.02 17.38
CA ASP A 95 10.45 -33.72 16.77
C ASP A 95 9.13 -33.79 16.01
N ASN A 96 8.09 -33.14 16.53
CA ASN A 96 6.78 -33.09 15.90
C ASN A 96 6.68 -31.84 15.03
N LEU A 97 6.62 -32.04 13.73
CA LEU A 97 6.45 -30.97 12.75
C LEU A 97 5.08 -30.28 12.95
N PRO A 98 5.01 -28.95 12.81
CA PRO A 98 3.75 -28.22 12.87
C PRO A 98 2.77 -28.67 11.77
N SER A 99 1.46 -28.57 12.05
CA SER A 99 0.40 -28.96 11.11
C SER A 99 0.60 -28.31 9.74
N GLY A 100 0.60 -29.12 8.68
CA GLY A 100 0.82 -28.69 7.29
C GLY A 100 2.27 -28.82 6.78
N LEU A 101 3.24 -29.05 7.68
CA LEU A 101 4.63 -29.37 7.34
C LEU A 101 4.87 -30.88 7.49
N VAL A 102 5.32 -31.54 6.42
CA VAL A 102 5.55 -32.99 6.39
C VAL A 102 6.96 -33.32 5.91
N ILE A 103 7.43 -34.53 6.20
CA ILE A 103 8.67 -35.07 5.64
C ILE A 103 8.48 -35.26 4.13
N ALA A 104 9.40 -34.72 3.32
CA ALA A 104 9.31 -34.80 1.87
C ALA A 104 9.49 -36.25 1.35
N ASN A 105 9.02 -36.51 0.14
CA ASN A 105 9.26 -37.78 -0.55
C ASN A 105 10.12 -37.53 -1.81
N PRO A 106 11.39 -37.99 -1.87
CA PRO A 106 12.10 -38.77 -0.85
C PRO A 106 12.58 -37.93 0.34
N ALA A 107 12.66 -38.54 1.53
CA ALA A 107 13.04 -37.85 2.77
C ALA A 107 14.51 -37.38 2.78
N MET A 108 15.38 -37.97 1.93
CA MET A 108 16.82 -37.68 1.86
C MET A 108 17.48 -37.60 3.25
N MET A 109 17.18 -38.60 4.09
CA MET A 109 17.61 -38.62 5.48
C MET A 109 19.08 -39.02 5.62
N SER A 110 19.81 -38.31 6.48
CA SER A 110 21.14 -38.67 6.97
C SER A 110 21.18 -38.54 8.49
N ASN A 111 21.87 -39.47 9.15
CA ASN A 111 21.98 -39.52 10.59
C ASN A 111 23.42 -39.87 10.99
N THR A 112 24.10 -38.96 11.69
CA THR A 112 25.43 -39.20 12.26
C THR A 112 25.40 -39.49 13.76
N CYS A 113 24.21 -39.46 14.38
CA CYS A 113 24.03 -39.75 15.80
C CYS A 113 24.00 -41.25 16.13
N GLY A 114 24.12 -42.15 15.14
CA GLY A 114 23.87 -43.57 15.36
C GLY A 114 22.42 -43.84 15.80
N GLY A 115 22.15 -44.99 16.41
CA GLY A 115 20.79 -45.38 16.79
C GLY A 115 19.84 -45.56 15.60
N THR A 116 18.54 -45.62 15.87
CA THR A 116 17.50 -45.78 14.83
C THR A 116 16.73 -44.48 14.66
N VAL A 117 16.68 -43.94 13.44
CA VAL A 117 15.84 -42.78 13.07
C VAL A 117 14.61 -43.25 12.32
N THR A 118 13.43 -42.85 12.81
CA THR A 118 12.14 -43.06 12.14
C THR A 118 11.64 -41.73 11.59
N ALA A 119 11.56 -41.63 10.25
CA ALA A 119 11.26 -40.40 9.51
C ALA A 119 10.58 -40.76 8.17
N ASN A 120 9.37 -41.28 8.22
CA ASN A 120 8.66 -41.76 7.02
C ASN A 120 8.19 -40.59 6.15
N PRO A 121 8.39 -40.63 4.81
CA PRO A 121 7.85 -39.60 3.91
C PRO A 121 6.33 -39.40 4.12
N GLY A 122 5.90 -38.13 4.14
CA GLY A 122 4.51 -37.74 4.39
C GLY A 122 4.11 -37.69 5.88
N SER A 123 4.94 -38.16 6.80
CA SER A 123 4.66 -38.05 8.24
C SER A 123 5.03 -36.66 8.80
N THR A 124 4.51 -36.36 9.98
CA THR A 124 4.74 -35.10 10.72
C THR A 124 5.64 -35.29 11.95
N SER A 125 6.39 -36.40 12.05
CA SER A 125 7.21 -36.68 13.23
C SER A 125 8.53 -37.31 12.85
N ILE A 126 9.61 -36.83 13.45
CA ILE A 126 10.97 -37.35 13.29
C ILE A 126 11.42 -37.86 14.65
N GLN A 127 11.81 -39.13 14.73
CA GLN A 127 12.20 -39.76 15.99
C GLN A 127 13.60 -40.36 15.90
N LEU A 128 14.42 -40.14 16.93
CA LEU A 128 15.67 -40.86 17.17
C LEU A 128 15.50 -41.70 18.44
N SER A 129 15.94 -42.96 18.39
CA SER A 129 16.02 -43.85 19.56
C SER A 129 17.39 -44.54 19.61
N GLY A 130 17.99 -44.58 20.81
CA GLY A 130 19.27 -45.25 21.04
C GLY A 130 20.48 -44.54 20.40
N GLY A 131 20.39 -43.23 20.15
CA GLY A 131 21.49 -42.45 19.59
C GLY A 131 22.66 -42.27 20.55
N THR A 132 23.81 -41.87 20.01
CA THR A 132 25.02 -41.51 20.76
C THR A 132 25.55 -40.17 20.27
N ILE A 133 25.59 -39.17 21.16
CA ILE A 133 26.32 -37.92 20.91
C ILE A 133 27.75 -38.11 21.44
N PRO A 134 28.80 -37.91 20.61
CA PRO A 134 30.20 -38.10 21.04
C PRO A 134 30.57 -37.27 22.28
N ALA A 135 31.61 -37.69 23.00
CA ALA A 135 32.17 -36.90 24.10
C ALA A 135 32.83 -35.61 23.57
N ALA A 136 32.86 -34.57 24.41
CA ALA A 136 33.64 -33.37 24.15
C ALA A 136 35.14 -33.68 24.07
N THR A 137 35.83 -33.09 23.09
CA THR A 137 37.29 -33.24 22.89
C THR A 137 37.95 -31.88 22.93
N SER A 138 38.92 -31.68 23.83
CA SER A 138 39.71 -30.45 23.94
C SER A 138 38.88 -29.15 23.97
N GLY A 139 37.80 -29.13 24.75
CA GLY A 139 36.91 -27.97 24.89
C GLY A 139 35.91 -27.77 23.75
N THR A 140 35.91 -28.62 22.72
CA THR A 140 34.88 -28.63 21.68
C THR A 140 33.79 -29.64 22.05
N PRO A 141 32.52 -29.23 22.18
CA PRO A 141 31.42 -30.16 22.41
C PRO A 141 31.36 -31.23 21.31
N GLY A 142 31.19 -32.49 21.71
CA GLY A 142 30.93 -33.55 20.75
C GLY A 142 29.57 -33.29 20.09
N ASN A 143 29.45 -33.52 18.78
CA ASN A 143 28.22 -33.27 18.06
C ASN A 143 27.81 -34.45 17.18
N CYS A 144 26.52 -34.50 16.88
CA CYS A 144 25.98 -35.35 15.83
C CYS A 144 24.75 -34.65 15.23
N GLN A 145 24.34 -35.08 14.04
CA GLN A 145 23.26 -34.44 13.31
C GLN A 145 22.31 -35.43 12.64
N ILE A 146 21.05 -35.03 12.55
CA ILE A 146 20.04 -35.63 11.69
C ILE A 146 19.66 -34.58 10.65
N THR A 147 19.74 -34.92 9.37
CA THR A 147 19.26 -34.07 8.28
C THR A 147 18.21 -34.81 7.47
N LEU A 148 17.15 -34.13 7.06
CA LEU A 148 16.14 -34.65 6.13
C LEU A 148 15.45 -33.50 5.39
N LYS A 149 14.74 -33.80 4.31
CA LYS A 149 13.92 -32.82 3.59
C LYS A 149 12.50 -32.79 4.14
N VAL A 150 11.96 -31.59 4.29
CA VAL A 150 10.55 -31.32 4.62
C VAL A 150 9.89 -30.51 3.50
N THR A 151 8.58 -30.59 3.38
CA THR A 151 7.77 -29.83 2.41
C THR A 151 6.41 -29.47 2.99
N ALA A 152 5.76 -28.45 2.43
CA ALA A 152 4.43 -28.00 2.81
C ALA A 152 3.64 -27.55 1.59
N SER A 153 2.37 -27.93 1.52
CA SER A 153 1.46 -27.60 0.41
C SER A 153 0.65 -26.33 0.65
N THR A 154 0.65 -25.79 1.87
CA THR A 154 -0.10 -24.59 2.25
C THR A 154 0.86 -23.42 2.50
N PRO A 155 0.65 -22.24 1.90
CA PRO A 155 1.43 -21.05 2.23
C PRO A 155 1.22 -20.66 3.69
N ASN A 156 2.29 -20.68 4.49
CA ASN A 156 2.27 -20.26 5.88
C ASN A 156 3.70 -20.06 6.41
N THR A 157 3.82 -19.47 7.58
CA THR A 157 5.05 -19.48 8.37
C THR A 157 4.98 -20.60 9.40
N TYR A 158 5.81 -21.62 9.23
CA TYR A 158 5.86 -22.80 10.09
C TYR A 158 7.00 -22.66 11.10
N VAL A 159 6.67 -22.63 12.39
CA VAL A 159 7.65 -22.68 13.49
C VAL A 159 7.73 -24.13 13.98
N ASN A 160 8.88 -24.76 13.79
CA ASN A 160 9.15 -26.12 14.28
C ASN A 160 9.95 -26.05 15.59
N THR A 161 9.44 -26.68 16.64
CA THR A 161 9.96 -26.54 18.01
C THR A 161 10.26 -27.90 18.63
N ILE A 162 11.51 -28.09 19.06
CA ILE A 162 11.86 -29.09 20.08
C ILE A 162 11.82 -28.38 21.43
N ALA A 163 10.89 -28.77 22.30
CA ALA A 163 10.72 -28.16 23.61
C ALA A 163 11.89 -28.49 24.55
N ALA A 164 12.08 -27.66 25.58
CA ALA A 164 13.00 -27.96 26.66
C ALA A 164 12.64 -29.31 27.32
N ASN A 165 13.67 -30.04 27.74
CA ASN A 165 13.64 -31.31 28.45
C ASN A 165 13.06 -32.51 27.68
N THR A 166 12.97 -32.43 26.35
CA THR A 166 12.39 -33.50 25.51
C THR A 166 13.43 -34.38 24.82
N VAL A 167 14.67 -33.91 24.70
CA VAL A 167 15.81 -34.76 24.35
C VAL A 167 16.27 -35.46 25.61
N THR A 168 16.29 -36.79 25.62
CA THR A 168 16.74 -37.60 26.78
C THR A 168 18.02 -38.34 26.43
N SER A 169 18.98 -38.43 27.35
CA SER A 169 20.21 -39.21 27.18
C SER A 169 20.77 -39.71 28.51
N SER A 170 21.82 -40.55 28.47
CA SER A 170 22.59 -40.96 29.65
C SER A 170 23.38 -39.82 30.32
N GLN A 171 23.38 -38.61 29.74
CA GLN A 171 24.07 -37.43 30.26
C GLN A 171 23.11 -36.28 30.57
N GLY A 172 21.79 -36.51 30.51
CA GLY A 172 20.76 -35.51 30.84
C GLY A 172 19.94 -35.07 29.63
N THR A 173 19.22 -33.96 29.80
CA THR A 173 18.25 -33.42 28.84
C THR A 173 18.67 -32.05 28.30
N ASN A 174 17.99 -31.58 27.24
CA ASN A 174 18.18 -30.22 26.72
C ASN A 174 17.43 -29.19 27.59
N PRO A 175 18.07 -28.27 28.32
CA PRO A 175 17.37 -27.33 29.20
C PRO A 175 16.71 -26.18 28.44
N LEU A 176 17.10 -25.92 27.18
CA LEU A 176 16.53 -24.89 26.33
C LEU A 176 15.81 -25.52 25.14
N ALA A 177 14.70 -24.90 24.73
CA ALA A 177 14.01 -25.25 23.49
C ALA A 177 14.82 -24.81 22.26
N ALA A 178 14.70 -25.55 21.16
CA ALA A 178 15.25 -25.17 19.87
C ALA A 178 14.13 -24.95 18.86
N ASN A 179 14.16 -23.80 18.19
CA ASN A 179 13.14 -23.38 17.23
C ASN A 179 13.79 -23.13 15.87
N ALA A 180 13.11 -23.53 14.80
CA ALA A 180 13.44 -23.13 13.44
C ALA A 180 12.17 -22.68 12.71
N THR A 181 12.27 -21.61 11.91
CA THR A 181 11.12 -21.06 11.18
C THR A 181 11.30 -21.26 9.67
N LEU A 182 10.31 -21.86 9.01
CA LEU A 182 10.22 -22.00 7.56
C LEU A 182 9.08 -21.14 7.02
N THR A 183 9.38 -20.22 6.11
CA THR A 183 8.34 -19.44 5.42
C THR A 183 8.00 -20.09 4.08
N VAL A 184 6.72 -20.38 3.84
CA VAL A 184 6.22 -20.98 2.60
C VAL A 184 5.36 -19.95 1.87
N SER A 185 5.83 -19.48 0.72
CA SER A 185 5.15 -18.46 -0.09
C SER A 185 4.17 -19.08 -1.09
N SER A 186 3.11 -18.35 -1.42
CA SER A 186 2.27 -18.65 -2.59
C SER A 186 3.13 -18.52 -3.85
N GLY A 187 3.08 -19.51 -4.75
CA GLY A 187 3.83 -19.44 -6.01
C GLY A 187 3.30 -18.36 -6.96
N ILE A 188 4.09 -18.05 -8.00
CA ILE A 188 3.75 -17.06 -9.03
C ILE A 188 2.58 -17.56 -9.87
N PRO A 189 1.49 -16.79 -10.03
CA PRO A 189 0.33 -17.20 -10.83
C PRO A 189 0.68 -17.56 -12.27
N ILE A 190 -0.09 -18.50 -12.83
CA ILE A 190 0.00 -18.86 -14.25
C ILE A 190 -0.45 -17.65 -15.08
N THR A 191 0.34 -17.28 -16.07
CA THR A 191 -0.09 -16.32 -17.10
C THR A 191 -0.30 -17.06 -18.41
N GLY A 192 -1.02 -16.46 -19.36
CA GLY A 192 -1.26 -17.13 -20.63
C GLY A 192 -1.90 -16.23 -21.66
N SER A 193 -2.03 -16.76 -22.87
CA SER A 193 -2.70 -16.08 -23.98
C SER A 193 -3.41 -17.08 -24.87
N LYS A 194 -4.39 -16.61 -25.63
CA LYS A 194 -4.95 -17.35 -26.77
C LYS A 194 -4.64 -16.62 -28.07
N SER A 195 -4.17 -17.35 -29.07
CA SER A 195 -3.97 -16.84 -30.42
C SER A 195 -4.70 -17.69 -31.45
N PHE A 196 -5.07 -17.08 -32.57
CA PHE A 196 -5.83 -17.70 -33.64
C PHE A 196 -5.11 -17.49 -34.97
N SER A 197 -4.86 -18.56 -35.70
CA SER A 197 -4.21 -18.51 -37.00
C SER A 197 -4.91 -19.43 -38.02
N PRO A 198 -5.51 -18.87 -39.09
CA PRO A 198 -5.67 -17.43 -39.36
C PRO A 198 -6.57 -16.72 -38.32
N GLY A 199 -6.34 -15.41 -38.10
CA GLY A 199 -7.10 -14.60 -37.12
C GLY A 199 -8.54 -14.27 -37.55
N THR A 200 -9.01 -14.84 -38.65
CA THR A 200 -10.35 -14.66 -39.20
C THR A 200 -10.91 -16.01 -39.62
N VAL A 201 -12.15 -16.29 -39.22
CA VAL A 201 -12.91 -17.50 -39.58
C VAL A 201 -14.16 -17.08 -40.35
N HIS A 202 -14.38 -17.71 -41.50
CA HIS A 202 -15.57 -17.51 -42.31
C HIS A 202 -16.56 -18.65 -42.10
N GLY A 203 -17.87 -18.38 -42.23
CA GLY A 203 -18.88 -19.43 -42.31
C GLY A 203 -18.53 -20.43 -43.42
N ASN A 204 -18.51 -21.75 -43.14
CA ASN A 204 -18.06 -22.81 -44.06
C ASN A 204 -16.63 -22.65 -44.64
N GLY A 205 -15.79 -21.79 -44.06
CA GLY A 205 -14.40 -21.60 -44.44
C GLY A 205 -13.43 -22.59 -43.80
N SER A 206 -12.14 -22.47 -44.12
CA SER A 206 -11.08 -23.27 -43.49
C SER A 206 -11.03 -23.03 -41.98
N PRO A 207 -10.84 -24.08 -41.14
CA PRO A 207 -10.72 -23.93 -39.69
C PRO A 207 -9.56 -23.01 -39.28
N THR A 208 -9.74 -22.27 -38.18
CA THR A 208 -8.64 -21.57 -37.50
C THR A 208 -7.98 -22.47 -36.48
N THR A 209 -6.66 -22.38 -36.33
CA THR A 209 -5.96 -23.06 -35.23
C THR A 209 -5.94 -22.11 -34.03
N MET A 210 -6.63 -22.49 -32.96
CA MET A 210 -6.49 -21.86 -31.65
C MET A 210 -5.26 -22.42 -30.94
N THR A 211 -4.38 -21.56 -30.46
CA THR A 211 -3.25 -21.91 -29.58
C THR A 211 -3.45 -21.26 -28.23
N ILE A 212 -3.59 -22.07 -27.19
CA ILE A 212 -3.61 -21.63 -25.79
C ILE A 212 -2.20 -21.82 -25.25
N THR A 213 -1.56 -20.74 -24.81
CA THR A 213 -0.24 -20.79 -24.17
C THR A 213 -0.38 -20.60 -22.67
N LEU A 214 0.16 -21.52 -21.89
CA LEU A 214 0.25 -21.45 -20.44
C LEU A 214 1.71 -21.20 -20.05
N ASN A 215 1.99 -20.10 -19.37
CA ASN A 215 3.32 -19.70 -18.93
C ASN A 215 3.44 -19.90 -17.42
N ASN A 216 4.53 -20.57 -17.02
CA ASN A 216 4.90 -20.78 -15.64
C ASN A 216 6.22 -20.05 -15.36
N SER A 217 6.17 -18.98 -14.58
CA SER A 217 7.34 -18.22 -14.15
C SER A 217 7.97 -18.75 -12.87
N ASN A 218 7.41 -19.80 -12.26
CA ASN A 218 8.02 -20.46 -11.12
C ASN A 218 9.24 -21.28 -11.55
N SER A 219 10.22 -21.40 -10.67
CA SER A 219 11.44 -22.19 -10.88
C SER A 219 11.22 -23.72 -10.87
N PHE A 220 9.98 -24.18 -10.72
CA PHE A 220 9.58 -25.59 -10.67
C PHE A 220 8.38 -25.85 -11.60
N PRO A 221 8.24 -27.07 -12.14
CA PRO A 221 7.12 -27.42 -13.01
C PRO A 221 5.80 -27.45 -12.23
N LEU A 222 4.70 -27.08 -12.89
CA LEU A 222 3.35 -27.24 -12.34
C LEU A 222 2.70 -28.48 -12.93
N THR A 223 2.22 -29.37 -12.09
CA THR A 223 1.74 -30.70 -12.47
C THR A 223 0.22 -30.80 -12.38
N ASN A 224 -0.38 -31.79 -13.08
CA ASN A 224 -1.83 -31.93 -13.25
C ASN A 224 -2.55 -30.64 -13.66
N ALA A 225 -1.88 -29.79 -14.46
CA ALA A 225 -2.50 -28.64 -15.08
C ALA A 225 -3.74 -29.08 -15.85
N SER A 226 -4.90 -28.54 -15.47
CA SER A 226 -6.17 -28.84 -16.12
C SER A 226 -7.06 -27.61 -16.20
N PHE A 227 -7.85 -27.55 -17.27
CA PHE A 227 -8.85 -26.51 -17.50
C PHE A 227 -9.92 -27.01 -18.47
N THR A 228 -11.09 -26.35 -18.45
CA THR A 228 -12.10 -26.45 -19.50
C THR A 228 -12.31 -25.08 -20.12
N ASP A 229 -12.15 -24.99 -21.43
CA ASP A 229 -12.39 -23.81 -22.24
C ASP A 229 -13.75 -23.93 -22.94
N ASN A 230 -14.69 -23.07 -22.55
CA ASN A 230 -16.03 -23.01 -23.13
C ASN A 230 -16.01 -22.03 -24.31
N LEU A 231 -16.10 -22.57 -25.53
CA LEU A 231 -16.09 -21.79 -26.76
C LEU A 231 -17.38 -20.96 -26.85
N PRO A 232 -17.28 -19.62 -26.97
CA PRO A 232 -18.46 -18.77 -27.16
C PRO A 232 -19.07 -19.00 -28.55
N ALA A 233 -20.39 -18.89 -28.68
CA ALA A 233 -21.03 -18.89 -29.99
C ALA A 233 -20.50 -17.72 -30.85
N PRO A 234 -20.27 -17.91 -32.16
CA PRO A 234 -20.54 -19.11 -32.95
C PRO A 234 -19.28 -19.99 -33.14
N LEU A 235 -18.40 -20.19 -32.16
CA LEU A 235 -17.23 -21.08 -32.30
C LEU A 235 -17.55 -22.50 -31.84
N LYS A 236 -17.11 -23.50 -32.62
CA LYS A 236 -17.11 -24.92 -32.23
C LYS A 236 -15.81 -25.60 -32.66
N VAL A 237 -15.51 -26.76 -32.07
CA VAL A 237 -14.38 -27.60 -32.48
C VAL A 237 -14.63 -28.13 -33.90
N ALA A 238 -13.61 -28.01 -34.76
CA ALA A 238 -13.71 -28.41 -36.16
C ALA A 238 -13.97 -29.91 -36.34
N THR A 239 -14.51 -30.29 -37.48
CA THR A 239 -14.75 -31.71 -37.84
C THR A 239 -13.48 -32.57 -37.81
N THR A 240 -12.31 -31.97 -38.08
CA THR A 240 -10.99 -32.54 -37.81
C THR A 240 -10.28 -31.66 -36.76
N PRO A 241 -10.38 -31.98 -35.46
CA PRO A 241 -9.89 -31.10 -34.38
C PRO A 241 -8.39 -30.86 -34.40
N SER A 242 -7.58 -31.81 -34.93
CA SER A 242 -6.11 -31.78 -34.88
C SER A 242 -5.55 -31.39 -33.49
N ALA A 243 -6.19 -31.88 -32.42
CA ALA A 243 -5.87 -31.50 -31.06
C ALA A 243 -4.48 -32.01 -30.65
N SER A 244 -3.64 -31.15 -30.09
CA SER A 244 -2.33 -31.54 -29.56
C SER A 244 -1.89 -30.64 -28.40
N THR A 245 -0.94 -31.12 -27.60
CA THR A 245 -0.35 -30.34 -26.51
C THR A 245 1.14 -30.60 -26.36
N THR A 246 1.87 -29.59 -25.88
CA THR A 246 3.26 -29.70 -25.43
C THR A 246 3.37 -29.74 -23.91
N CYS A 247 2.25 -29.74 -23.17
CA CYS A 247 2.20 -29.74 -21.70
C CYS A 247 2.48 -31.13 -21.11
N GLY A 248 3.63 -31.72 -21.44
CA GLY A 248 4.09 -33.01 -20.91
C GLY A 248 3.07 -34.14 -21.11
N SER A 249 2.68 -34.82 -20.02
CA SER A 249 1.70 -35.91 -19.97
C SER A 249 0.24 -35.50 -20.20
N GLY A 250 -0.01 -34.23 -20.57
CA GLY A 250 -1.36 -33.70 -20.72
C GLY A 250 -2.16 -34.39 -21.82
N THR A 251 -3.43 -34.63 -21.57
CA THR A 251 -4.40 -35.13 -22.55
C THR A 251 -5.37 -34.03 -22.92
N VAL A 252 -5.48 -33.73 -24.22
CA VAL A 252 -6.43 -32.74 -24.76
C VAL A 252 -7.70 -33.43 -25.21
N THR A 253 -8.85 -32.99 -24.69
CA THR A 253 -10.17 -33.45 -25.17
C THR A 253 -10.84 -32.34 -25.96
N ALA A 254 -11.03 -32.58 -27.25
CA ALA A 254 -11.72 -31.66 -28.16
C ALA A 254 -12.57 -32.48 -29.14
N VAL A 255 -13.81 -32.78 -28.75
CA VAL A 255 -14.74 -33.58 -29.55
C VAL A 255 -15.20 -32.76 -30.75
N ALA A 256 -15.15 -33.33 -31.96
CA ALA A 256 -15.62 -32.66 -33.17
C ALA A 256 -17.05 -32.14 -33.02
N GLY A 257 -17.28 -30.88 -33.38
CA GLY A 257 -18.57 -30.20 -33.27
C GLY A 257 -18.96 -29.73 -31.85
N SER A 258 -18.16 -30.04 -30.83
CA SER A 258 -18.43 -29.57 -29.46
C SER A 258 -18.05 -28.09 -29.26
N ASN A 259 -18.56 -27.48 -28.19
CA ASN A 259 -18.23 -26.12 -27.78
C ASN A 259 -17.22 -26.09 -26.63
N THR A 260 -16.47 -27.16 -26.41
CA THR A 260 -15.56 -27.29 -25.26
C THR A 260 -14.23 -27.87 -25.68
N VAL A 261 -13.14 -27.28 -25.17
CA VAL A 261 -11.78 -27.83 -25.26
C VAL A 261 -11.23 -27.96 -23.85
N SER A 262 -10.75 -29.12 -23.45
CA SER A 262 -10.16 -29.32 -22.13
C SER A 262 -8.76 -29.90 -22.18
N LEU A 263 -7.97 -29.58 -21.16
CA LEU A 263 -6.69 -30.20 -20.85
C LEU A 263 -6.84 -30.91 -19.50
N SER A 264 -6.31 -32.12 -19.38
CA SER A 264 -6.21 -32.87 -18.12
C SER A 264 -4.82 -33.48 -17.95
N GLY A 265 -4.30 -33.52 -16.72
CA GLY A 265 -3.02 -34.17 -16.41
C GLY A 265 -1.77 -33.50 -17.01
N GLY A 266 -1.86 -32.23 -17.41
CA GLY A 266 -0.75 -31.50 -18.04
C GLY A 266 0.39 -31.17 -17.08
N THR A 267 1.59 -31.02 -17.61
CA THR A 267 2.73 -30.43 -16.88
C THR A 267 3.17 -29.14 -17.59
N ILE A 268 3.16 -28.02 -16.89
CA ILE A 268 3.70 -26.73 -17.37
C ILE A 268 5.15 -26.63 -16.87
N PRO A 269 6.17 -26.67 -17.75
CA PRO A 269 7.56 -26.74 -17.32
C PRO A 269 8.01 -25.50 -16.52
N ALA A 270 9.00 -25.66 -15.64
CA ALA A 270 9.60 -24.58 -14.86
C ALA A 270 10.15 -23.46 -15.75
N SER A 271 9.95 -22.20 -15.36
CA SER A 271 10.47 -21.00 -16.03
C SER A 271 10.23 -20.99 -17.55
N SER A 272 9.12 -21.57 -17.99
CA SER A 272 8.85 -21.87 -19.39
C SER A 272 7.34 -21.87 -19.64
N SER A 273 6.96 -22.29 -20.84
CA SER A 273 5.56 -22.37 -21.25
C SER A 273 5.27 -23.69 -21.93
N CYS A 274 3.99 -24.04 -21.97
CA CYS A 274 3.49 -25.11 -22.81
C CYS A 274 2.22 -24.64 -23.54
N THR A 275 1.85 -25.37 -24.58
CA THR A 275 0.76 -24.99 -25.48
C THR A 275 -0.26 -26.11 -25.64
N VAL A 276 -1.51 -25.73 -25.88
CA VAL A 276 -2.59 -26.59 -26.35
C VAL A 276 -3.08 -26.02 -27.68
N THR A 277 -3.15 -26.84 -28.72
CA THR A 277 -3.63 -26.43 -30.05
C THR A 277 -4.84 -27.24 -30.47
N VAL A 278 -5.86 -26.57 -31.01
CA VAL A 278 -7.08 -27.19 -31.53
C VAL A 278 -7.60 -26.37 -32.72
N LYS A 279 -8.07 -27.04 -33.77
CA LYS A 279 -8.76 -26.40 -34.90
C LYS A 279 -10.23 -26.14 -34.56
N LEU A 280 -10.67 -24.91 -34.80
CA LEU A 280 -12.03 -24.43 -34.58
C LEU A 280 -12.65 -23.96 -35.89
N GLU A 281 -13.97 -24.10 -36.00
CA GLU A 281 -14.78 -23.60 -37.11
C GLU A 281 -15.99 -22.82 -36.58
N ALA A 282 -16.65 -22.04 -37.45
CA ALA A 282 -17.89 -21.38 -37.09
C ALA A 282 -19.07 -22.38 -37.05
N SER A 283 -19.95 -22.27 -36.06
CA SER A 283 -21.05 -23.19 -35.79
C SER A 283 -22.25 -23.02 -36.73
N SER A 284 -22.37 -21.88 -37.42
CA SER A 284 -23.37 -21.63 -38.48
C SER A 284 -22.77 -20.79 -39.62
N PRO A 285 -22.96 -21.18 -40.90
CA PRO A 285 -22.47 -20.40 -42.04
C PRO A 285 -23.24 -19.10 -42.33
N ASN A 286 -24.39 -18.91 -41.67
CA ASN A 286 -25.37 -17.89 -42.02
C ASN A 286 -25.66 -16.88 -40.92
N ASP A 287 -25.04 -17.01 -39.74
CA ASP A 287 -25.24 -16.05 -38.66
C ASP A 287 -24.43 -14.77 -38.91
N PHE A 288 -25.14 -13.64 -38.93
CA PHE A 288 -24.57 -12.32 -39.14
C PHE A 288 -23.73 -11.91 -37.92
N GLN A 289 -22.43 -12.17 -37.97
CA GLN A 289 -21.45 -11.51 -37.11
C GLN A 289 -20.27 -11.09 -37.99
N ASN A 290 -20.06 -9.78 -38.13
CA ASN A 290 -18.79 -9.23 -38.63
C ASN A 290 -18.10 -8.60 -37.43
N GLY A 291 -17.59 -9.45 -36.54
CA GLY A 291 -17.20 -9.06 -35.20
C GLY A 291 -16.12 -9.94 -34.60
N ASN A 292 -15.37 -9.38 -33.66
CA ASN A 292 -14.39 -10.11 -32.87
C ASN A 292 -15.11 -10.93 -31.81
N VAL A 293 -14.95 -12.25 -31.87
CA VAL A 293 -15.44 -13.18 -30.87
C VAL A 293 -14.31 -13.43 -29.87
N LYS A 294 -14.53 -13.00 -28.63
CA LYS A 294 -13.57 -13.13 -27.54
C LYS A 294 -13.77 -14.47 -26.82
N ASN A 295 -12.77 -15.35 -26.87
CA ASN A 295 -12.77 -16.61 -26.15
C ASN A 295 -11.93 -16.47 -24.86
N THR A 296 -12.45 -16.92 -23.72
CA THR A 296 -11.85 -16.67 -22.40
C THR A 296 -11.88 -17.91 -21.52
N ILE A 297 -10.72 -18.28 -20.96
CA ILE A 297 -10.64 -19.11 -19.75
C ILE A 297 -10.62 -18.13 -18.58
N ALA A 298 -11.61 -18.22 -17.69
CA ALA A 298 -11.75 -17.29 -16.57
C ALA A 298 -10.56 -17.38 -15.59
N ALA A 299 -10.41 -16.36 -14.75
CA ALA A 299 -9.47 -16.41 -13.64
C ALA A 299 -9.78 -17.63 -12.74
N ASN A 300 -8.74 -18.28 -12.24
CA ASN A 300 -8.74 -19.46 -11.38
C ASN A 300 -9.22 -20.78 -12.00
N ASN A 301 -9.44 -20.82 -13.33
CA ASN A 301 -9.94 -22.02 -14.00
C ASN A 301 -8.83 -22.94 -14.55
N VAL A 302 -7.57 -22.51 -14.52
CA VAL A 302 -6.43 -23.42 -14.66
C VAL A 302 -6.04 -23.88 -13.27
N ILE A 303 -6.20 -25.17 -12.98
CA ILE A 303 -5.88 -25.78 -11.69
C ILE A 303 -4.65 -26.68 -11.81
N THR A 304 -3.82 -26.73 -10.77
CA THR A 304 -2.59 -27.52 -10.68
C THR A 304 -2.49 -28.20 -9.32
N THR A 305 -1.66 -29.25 -9.19
CA THR A 305 -1.41 -29.92 -7.90
C THR A 305 -0.80 -28.96 -6.88
N GLU A 306 -0.02 -27.99 -7.34
CA GLU A 306 0.67 -26.99 -6.51
C GLU A 306 -0.27 -25.88 -6.02
N GLY A 307 -1.56 -25.92 -6.37
CA GLY A 307 -2.54 -24.90 -5.98
C GLY A 307 -2.34 -23.56 -6.69
N ILE A 308 -1.45 -23.49 -7.68
CA ILE A 308 -1.18 -22.29 -8.46
C ILE A 308 -2.16 -22.25 -9.63
N THR A 309 -2.89 -21.15 -9.73
CA THR A 309 -3.90 -20.92 -10.77
C THR A 309 -3.56 -19.70 -11.63
N ASN A 310 -4.34 -19.45 -12.67
CA ASN A 310 -4.28 -18.20 -13.42
C ASN A 310 -5.11 -17.11 -12.72
N THR A 311 -4.48 -16.14 -12.07
CA THR A 311 -5.22 -15.07 -11.37
C THR A 311 -5.89 -14.08 -12.32
N SER A 312 -5.41 -13.98 -13.55
CA SER A 312 -6.03 -13.21 -14.64
C SER A 312 -6.66 -14.14 -15.69
N PRO A 313 -7.77 -13.72 -16.34
CA PRO A 313 -8.35 -14.48 -17.44
C PRO A 313 -7.34 -14.67 -18.59
N ILE A 314 -7.34 -15.86 -19.19
CA ILE A 314 -6.55 -16.16 -20.39
C ILE A 314 -7.48 -16.05 -21.59
N GLU A 315 -7.23 -15.04 -22.43
CA GLU A 315 -8.17 -14.64 -23.48
C GLU A 315 -7.50 -14.35 -24.82
N GLY A 316 -8.29 -14.39 -25.87
CA GLY A 316 -7.92 -13.99 -27.23
C GLY A 316 -9.18 -13.81 -28.08
N SER A 317 -9.06 -13.08 -29.19
CA SER A 317 -10.19 -12.82 -30.09
C SER A 317 -9.91 -13.34 -31.50
N VAL A 318 -10.95 -13.87 -32.14
CA VAL A 318 -10.95 -14.23 -33.55
C VAL A 318 -12.06 -13.46 -34.26
N LYS A 319 -11.79 -12.91 -35.43
CA LYS A 319 -12.83 -12.27 -36.23
C LYS A 319 -13.67 -13.34 -36.89
N VAL A 320 -14.96 -13.38 -36.62
CA VAL A 320 -15.90 -14.19 -37.40
C VAL A 320 -16.50 -13.28 -38.47
N GLN A 321 -16.53 -13.73 -39.72
CA GLN A 321 -17.08 -12.99 -40.87
C GLN A 321 -18.13 -13.82 -41.63
N THR A 322 -19.11 -13.12 -42.22
CA THR A 322 -20.18 -13.72 -43.04
C THR A 322 -19.63 -14.36 -44.31
N GLY A 323 -20.32 -15.38 -44.83
CA GLY A 323 -19.89 -16.13 -46.02
C GLY A 323 -19.92 -15.34 -47.34
N ALA A 324 -20.71 -14.28 -47.45
CA ALA A 324 -20.77 -13.41 -48.63
C ALA A 324 -20.84 -11.91 -48.26
N GLU A 325 -20.44 -11.05 -49.21
CA GLU A 325 -20.55 -9.59 -49.12
C GLU A 325 -20.96 -9.02 -50.47
N VAL A 326 -21.76 -7.95 -50.46
CA VAL A 326 -22.09 -7.18 -51.67
C VAL A 326 -21.54 -5.78 -51.49
N ASN A 327 -20.66 -5.39 -52.39
CA ASN A 327 -20.07 -4.07 -52.44
C ASN A 327 -20.68 -3.27 -53.59
N LYS A 328 -20.94 -1.99 -53.33
CA LYS A 328 -21.57 -1.07 -54.27
C LYS A 328 -20.72 0.17 -54.40
N ALA A 329 -20.47 0.62 -55.62
CA ALA A 329 -19.70 1.84 -55.86
C ALA A 329 -20.14 2.57 -57.13
N PHE A 330 -20.08 3.89 -57.10
CA PHE A 330 -20.21 4.76 -58.27
C PHE A 330 -18.84 5.22 -58.73
N SER A 331 -18.59 5.17 -60.04
CA SER A 331 -17.34 5.64 -60.64
C SER A 331 -17.63 6.46 -61.91
N PRO A 332 -17.40 7.78 -61.90
CA PRO A 332 -17.04 8.61 -60.73
C PRO A 332 -18.22 8.76 -59.74
N SER A 333 -17.93 8.93 -58.45
CA SER A 333 -18.95 9.11 -57.39
C SER A 333 -19.54 10.53 -57.31
N ASN A 334 -19.01 11.45 -58.11
CA ASN A 334 -19.50 12.81 -58.27
C ASN A 334 -19.61 13.09 -59.77
N VAL A 335 -20.76 13.56 -60.23
CA VAL A 335 -21.04 13.91 -61.63
C VAL A 335 -21.84 15.20 -61.70
N GLN A 336 -21.90 15.85 -62.86
CA GLN A 336 -22.84 16.94 -63.10
C GLN A 336 -24.21 16.40 -63.56
N THR A 337 -25.25 17.24 -63.51
CA THR A 337 -26.58 16.90 -64.04
C THR A 337 -26.50 16.41 -65.48
N GLY A 338 -26.99 15.20 -65.75
CA GLY A 338 -27.01 14.57 -67.08
C GLY A 338 -25.76 13.79 -67.47
N GLU A 339 -24.69 13.82 -66.67
CA GLU A 339 -23.51 12.98 -66.88
C GLU A 339 -23.75 11.53 -66.42
N ILE A 340 -22.92 10.61 -66.94
CA ILE A 340 -23.00 9.17 -66.65
C ILE A 340 -21.99 8.81 -65.55
N SER A 341 -22.45 8.06 -64.55
CA SER A 341 -21.59 7.33 -63.60
C SER A 341 -21.78 5.82 -63.79
N VAL A 342 -20.71 5.04 -63.61
CA VAL A 342 -20.81 3.58 -63.63
C VAL A 342 -21.10 3.09 -62.21
N LEU A 343 -22.27 2.48 -62.02
CA LEU A 343 -22.60 1.74 -60.81
C LEU A 343 -22.07 0.31 -60.91
N THR A 344 -21.15 -0.05 -60.01
CA THR A 344 -20.59 -1.40 -59.89
C THR A 344 -21.16 -2.11 -58.67
N LEU A 345 -21.77 -3.29 -58.87
CA LEU A 345 -22.08 -4.27 -57.83
C LEU A 345 -20.99 -5.34 -57.85
N THR A 346 -20.24 -5.51 -56.78
CA THR A 346 -19.27 -6.59 -56.62
C THR A 346 -19.80 -7.57 -55.59
N LEU A 347 -20.10 -8.79 -56.01
CA LEU A 347 -20.52 -9.87 -55.13
C LEU A 347 -19.26 -10.65 -54.74
N HIS A 348 -19.02 -10.78 -53.44
CA HIS A 348 -17.93 -11.53 -52.86
C HIS A 348 -18.44 -12.80 -52.19
N ASN A 349 -17.70 -13.88 -52.39
CA ASN A 349 -17.89 -15.16 -51.74
C ASN A 349 -16.60 -15.53 -51.01
N PHE A 350 -16.72 -15.66 -49.70
CA PHE A 350 -15.62 -16.04 -48.82
C PHE A 350 -15.63 -17.54 -48.48
N ASN A 351 -16.62 -18.28 -48.99
CA ASN A 351 -16.67 -19.75 -48.86
C ASN A 351 -15.68 -20.42 -49.81
N SER A 352 -15.22 -21.61 -49.44
CA SER A 352 -14.36 -22.46 -50.26
C SER A 352 -15.08 -23.09 -51.46
N THR A 353 -16.41 -23.01 -51.51
CA THR A 353 -17.27 -23.47 -52.60
C THR A 353 -17.94 -22.30 -53.32
N PRO A 354 -18.13 -22.35 -54.66
CA PRO A 354 -18.85 -21.31 -55.39
C PRO A 354 -20.30 -21.16 -54.90
N ILE A 355 -20.80 -19.93 -54.85
CA ILE A 355 -22.24 -19.67 -54.68
C ILE A 355 -22.87 -19.74 -56.06
N THR A 356 -23.62 -20.80 -56.34
CA THR A 356 -24.38 -20.96 -57.59
C THR A 356 -25.80 -20.43 -57.42
N SER A 357 -26.48 -20.09 -58.52
CA SER A 357 -27.82 -19.50 -58.51
C SER A 357 -27.95 -18.22 -57.67
N ALA A 358 -26.90 -17.40 -57.63
CA ALA A 358 -26.87 -16.13 -56.94
C ALA A 358 -27.84 -15.15 -57.61
N ASN A 359 -28.89 -14.75 -56.87
CA ASN A 359 -29.87 -13.76 -57.30
C ASN A 359 -29.69 -12.49 -56.47
N ILE A 360 -29.64 -11.32 -57.12
CA ILE A 360 -29.63 -10.04 -56.41
C ILE A 360 -30.43 -9.01 -57.19
N THR A 361 -31.16 -8.16 -56.46
CA THR A 361 -31.94 -7.06 -57.03
C THR A 361 -31.54 -5.76 -56.36
N ASP A 362 -31.34 -4.73 -57.17
CA ASP A 362 -30.92 -3.40 -56.76
C ASP A 362 -31.85 -2.36 -57.37
N THR A 363 -32.65 -1.71 -56.53
CA THR A 363 -33.65 -0.72 -56.94
C THR A 363 -33.10 0.69 -56.75
N MET A 364 -33.04 1.46 -57.83
CA MET A 364 -32.54 2.85 -57.79
C MET A 364 -33.46 3.76 -56.96
N PRO A 365 -32.90 4.73 -56.21
CA PRO A 365 -33.67 5.79 -55.58
C PRO A 365 -34.31 6.72 -56.63
N SER A 366 -35.38 7.42 -56.26
CA SER A 366 -36.07 8.39 -57.13
C SER A 366 -35.09 9.42 -57.72
N GLY A 367 -35.18 9.66 -59.04
CA GLY A 367 -34.35 10.61 -59.77
C GLY A 367 -33.00 10.08 -60.27
N LEU A 368 -32.58 8.88 -59.85
CA LEU A 368 -31.45 8.16 -60.44
C LEU A 368 -31.97 7.11 -61.43
N THR A 369 -31.42 7.10 -62.64
CA THR A 369 -31.88 6.23 -63.74
C THR A 369 -30.77 5.35 -64.27
N VAL A 370 -31.07 4.08 -64.58
CA VAL A 370 -30.15 3.17 -65.27
C VAL A 370 -30.28 3.34 -66.78
N THR A 371 -29.17 3.54 -67.48
CA THR A 371 -29.17 3.84 -68.92
C THR A 371 -28.60 2.71 -69.78
N GLY A 372 -27.90 1.75 -69.18
CA GLY A 372 -27.40 0.59 -69.92
C GLY A 372 -26.54 -0.36 -69.09
N LEU A 373 -26.50 -1.63 -69.49
CA LEU A 373 -25.55 -2.61 -68.97
C LEU A 373 -24.16 -2.37 -69.56
N VAL A 374 -23.14 -2.32 -68.72
CA VAL A 374 -21.73 -2.16 -69.11
C VAL A 374 -21.01 -3.50 -69.09
N LYS A 375 -21.16 -4.27 -68.00
CA LYS A 375 -20.41 -5.51 -67.79
C LYS A 375 -21.14 -6.47 -66.86
N ASN A 376 -21.01 -7.77 -67.12
CA ASN A 376 -21.38 -8.82 -66.18
C ASN A 376 -20.30 -9.92 -66.18
N THR A 377 -19.66 -10.16 -65.04
CA THR A 377 -18.72 -11.27 -64.83
C THR A 377 -19.26 -12.33 -63.86
N CYS A 378 -20.49 -12.17 -63.36
CA CYS A 378 -21.15 -13.14 -62.48
C CYS A 378 -21.78 -14.31 -63.24
N GLY A 379 -21.73 -14.33 -64.57
CA GLY A 379 -22.56 -15.25 -65.36
C GLY A 379 -24.06 -14.97 -65.12
N GLY A 380 -24.92 -15.96 -65.39
CA GLY A 380 -26.37 -15.79 -65.26
C GLY A 380 -26.95 -14.73 -66.21
N THR A 381 -28.18 -14.31 -65.96
CA THR A 381 -28.88 -13.29 -66.75
C THR A 381 -29.00 -12.00 -65.94
N VAL A 382 -28.49 -10.89 -66.48
CA VAL A 382 -28.69 -9.55 -65.90
C VAL A 382 -29.76 -8.82 -66.69
N THR A 383 -30.83 -8.41 -66.01
CA THR A 383 -31.88 -7.54 -66.55
C THR A 383 -31.85 -6.19 -65.86
N PHE A 384 -32.16 -5.12 -66.58
CA PHE A 384 -32.31 -3.80 -65.99
C PHE A 384 -33.52 -3.06 -66.58
N THR A 385 -34.14 -2.23 -65.76
CA THR A 385 -35.12 -1.21 -66.16
C THR A 385 -34.54 0.16 -65.84
N THR A 386 -35.27 1.24 -66.11
CA THR A 386 -34.82 2.60 -65.73
C THR A 386 -34.63 2.75 -64.21
N THR A 387 -35.26 1.91 -63.39
CA THR A 387 -35.26 2.03 -61.92
C THR A 387 -34.67 0.82 -61.20
N GLN A 388 -34.20 -0.21 -61.89
CA GLN A 388 -33.76 -1.45 -61.25
C GLN A 388 -32.70 -2.19 -62.04
N VAL A 389 -31.78 -2.86 -61.35
CA VAL A 389 -30.85 -3.86 -61.89
C VAL A 389 -31.08 -5.17 -61.16
N GLN A 390 -31.17 -6.28 -61.88
CA GLN A 390 -31.38 -7.61 -61.32
C GLN A 390 -30.44 -8.62 -61.97
N LEU A 391 -29.78 -9.43 -61.15
CA LEU A 391 -29.09 -10.66 -61.56
C LEU A 391 -29.95 -11.86 -61.18
N SER A 392 -30.12 -12.78 -62.13
CA SER A 392 -30.72 -14.09 -61.90
C SER A 392 -29.79 -15.22 -62.34
N GLY A 393 -29.64 -16.25 -61.50
CA GLY A 393 -28.86 -17.44 -61.83
C GLY A 393 -27.36 -17.25 -61.91
N GLY A 394 -26.80 -16.24 -61.23
CA GLY A 394 -25.36 -15.96 -61.24
C GLY A 394 -24.53 -17.01 -60.50
N THR A 395 -23.21 -16.99 -60.71
CA THR A 395 -22.23 -17.77 -59.96
C THR A 395 -21.15 -16.86 -59.40
N VAL A 396 -21.00 -16.82 -58.07
CA VAL A 396 -19.88 -16.14 -57.41
C VAL A 396 -18.79 -17.17 -57.13
N PRO A 397 -17.57 -17.01 -57.69
CA PRO A 397 -16.48 -17.99 -57.54
C PRO A 397 -16.14 -18.30 -56.08
N PRO A 398 -15.55 -19.47 -55.75
CA PRO A 398 -15.06 -19.73 -54.40
C PRO A 398 -13.88 -18.80 -54.03
N ALA A 399 -13.64 -18.64 -52.72
CA ALA A 399 -12.44 -18.00 -52.21
C ALA A 399 -11.17 -18.72 -52.71
N PRO A 400 -10.19 -18.00 -53.28
CA PRO A 400 -8.90 -18.58 -53.64
C PRO A 400 -8.16 -19.05 -52.38
N SER A 401 -7.32 -20.08 -52.48
CA SER A 401 -6.52 -20.60 -51.37
C SER A 401 -5.66 -19.48 -50.75
N GLY A 402 -6.06 -18.98 -49.56
CA GLY A 402 -5.45 -17.81 -48.91
C GLY A 402 -6.50 -16.88 -48.27
N SER A 403 -6.13 -15.64 -47.99
CA SER A 403 -6.97 -14.64 -47.29
C SER A 403 -7.80 -13.74 -48.23
N GLY A 404 -8.31 -14.28 -49.34
CA GLY A 404 -9.09 -13.52 -50.34
C GLY A 404 -10.53 -14.03 -50.50
N SER A 405 -11.36 -13.31 -51.25
CA SER A 405 -12.69 -13.76 -51.70
C SER A 405 -12.69 -14.05 -53.19
N GLY A 406 -13.49 -15.05 -53.60
CA GLY A 406 -13.93 -15.15 -54.98
C GLY A 406 -14.93 -14.05 -55.23
N SER A 407 -14.87 -13.40 -56.39
CA SER A 407 -15.77 -12.28 -56.67
C SER A 407 -16.19 -12.23 -58.12
N CYS A 408 -17.34 -11.60 -58.34
CA CYS A 408 -17.84 -11.28 -59.65
C CYS A 408 -18.52 -9.90 -59.62
N GLN A 409 -18.71 -9.30 -60.79
CA GLN A 409 -19.16 -7.91 -60.91
C GLN A 409 -20.29 -7.75 -61.92
N ILE A 410 -21.19 -6.84 -61.60
CA ILE A 410 -22.18 -6.26 -62.51
C ILE A 410 -21.89 -4.77 -62.57
N GLN A 411 -21.80 -4.21 -63.78
CA GLN A 411 -21.61 -2.78 -63.99
C GLN A 411 -22.72 -2.25 -64.89
N VAL A 412 -23.37 -1.17 -64.48
CA VAL A 412 -24.38 -0.45 -65.27
C VAL A 412 -24.06 1.04 -65.32
N ASN A 413 -24.45 1.71 -66.39
CA ASN A 413 -24.43 3.15 -66.48
C ASN A 413 -25.67 3.71 -65.77
N VAL A 414 -25.47 4.75 -64.95
CA VAL A 414 -26.55 5.51 -64.32
C VAL A 414 -26.40 7.00 -64.59
N THR A 415 -27.51 7.74 -64.62
CA THR A 415 -27.52 9.20 -64.73
C THR A 415 -28.67 9.81 -63.91
N ALA A 416 -28.53 11.10 -63.59
CA ALA A 416 -29.52 11.90 -62.88
C ALA A 416 -29.54 13.33 -63.45
N ASN A 417 -30.74 13.83 -63.73
CA ASN A 417 -30.95 15.13 -64.39
C ASN A 417 -31.19 16.28 -63.40
N THR A 418 -31.32 15.98 -62.10
CA THR A 418 -31.50 16.95 -61.03
C THR A 418 -30.30 16.92 -60.09
N SER A 419 -29.84 18.09 -59.65
CA SER A 419 -28.78 18.16 -58.65
C SER A 419 -29.28 17.62 -57.31
N GLY A 420 -28.42 16.91 -56.60
CA GLY A 420 -28.80 16.22 -55.36
C GLY A 420 -27.84 15.11 -54.98
N SER A 421 -28.10 14.49 -53.83
CA SER A 421 -27.35 13.33 -53.34
C SER A 421 -28.26 12.10 -53.40
N TYR A 422 -27.88 11.11 -54.19
CA TYR A 422 -28.66 9.91 -54.45
C TYR A 422 -28.01 8.71 -53.77
N LYS A 423 -28.53 8.38 -52.58
CA LYS A 423 -28.13 7.17 -51.85
C LYS A 423 -28.88 5.97 -52.42
N ASN A 424 -28.14 5.01 -52.97
CA ASN A 424 -28.68 3.78 -53.53
C ASN A 424 -28.37 2.60 -52.58
N ASP A 425 -29.41 2.06 -51.95
CA ASP A 425 -29.35 1.06 -50.89
C ASP A 425 -29.72 -0.33 -51.43
N ILE A 426 -28.91 -1.34 -51.09
CA ILE A 426 -29.28 -2.75 -51.19
C ILE A 426 -29.43 -3.27 -49.74
N PRO A 427 -30.63 -3.66 -49.30
CA PRO A 427 -30.82 -4.21 -47.96
C PRO A 427 -30.11 -5.56 -47.78
N ALA A 428 -29.95 -5.97 -46.52
CA ALA A 428 -29.38 -7.27 -46.19
C ALA A 428 -30.23 -8.39 -46.81
N GLY A 429 -29.59 -9.45 -47.27
CA GLY A 429 -30.25 -10.53 -48.00
C GLY A 429 -29.43 -11.81 -48.03
N ASN A 430 -29.78 -12.71 -48.95
CA ASN A 430 -29.04 -13.95 -49.16
C ASN A 430 -28.77 -14.20 -50.66
N LEU A 431 -27.60 -14.77 -50.96
CA LEU A 431 -27.24 -15.31 -52.27
C LEU A 431 -27.33 -16.84 -52.19
N ASN A 432 -28.49 -17.39 -52.55
CA ASN A 432 -28.77 -18.84 -52.53
C ASN A 432 -28.36 -19.52 -51.21
N GLY A 433 -28.87 -18.98 -50.09
CA GLY A 433 -28.62 -19.52 -48.76
C GLY A 433 -27.33 -19.05 -48.08
N VAL A 434 -26.56 -18.13 -48.69
CA VAL A 434 -25.43 -17.42 -48.03
C VAL A 434 -25.81 -15.97 -47.77
N ASN A 435 -25.89 -15.59 -46.50
CA ASN A 435 -26.30 -14.25 -46.09
C ASN A 435 -25.23 -13.17 -46.37
N TYR A 436 -25.67 -11.97 -46.80
CA TYR A 436 -24.83 -10.79 -47.00
C TYR A 436 -25.46 -9.54 -46.34
N PRO A 437 -24.65 -8.61 -45.81
CA PRO A 437 -25.15 -7.43 -45.10
C PRO A 437 -25.70 -6.36 -46.05
N ALA A 438 -26.50 -5.43 -45.52
CA ALA A 438 -26.95 -4.27 -46.29
C ALA A 438 -25.76 -3.43 -46.74
N THR A 439 -25.81 -2.92 -47.96
CA THR A 439 -24.76 -2.10 -48.56
C THR A 439 -25.37 -0.89 -49.25
N ASN A 440 -24.60 0.18 -49.38
CA ASN A 440 -25.06 1.40 -50.05
C ASN A 440 -23.91 2.16 -50.70
N ALA A 441 -24.25 2.96 -51.70
CA ALA A 441 -23.35 3.93 -52.30
C ALA A 441 -24.13 5.22 -52.56
N THR A 442 -23.44 6.35 -52.51
CA THR A 442 -24.05 7.66 -52.78
C THR A 442 -23.43 8.26 -54.03
N LEU A 443 -24.27 8.64 -54.99
CA LEU A 443 -23.87 9.47 -56.13
C LEU A 443 -24.22 10.92 -55.80
N THR A 444 -23.23 11.81 -55.83
CA THR A 444 -23.49 13.25 -55.70
C THR A 444 -23.55 13.87 -57.09
N VAL A 445 -24.65 14.57 -57.37
CA VAL A 445 -24.91 15.22 -58.65
C VAL A 445 -24.93 16.72 -58.41
N SER A 446 -23.91 17.42 -58.90
CA SER A 446 -23.85 18.87 -58.79
C SER A 446 -24.55 19.53 -59.97
N GLN A 447 -25.13 20.71 -59.74
CA GLN A 447 -25.60 21.55 -60.84
C GLN A 447 -24.40 22.01 -61.65
N ALA A 448 -24.45 21.87 -62.98
CA ALA A 448 -23.36 22.33 -63.84
C ALA A 448 -23.21 23.87 -63.72
N THR A 449 -22.18 24.32 -63.01
CA THR A 449 -21.76 25.73 -63.00
C THR A 449 -20.49 25.83 -63.84
N PRO A 450 -20.52 26.53 -64.98
CA PRO A 450 -19.46 26.45 -65.97
C PRO A 450 -18.14 27.08 -65.52
N VAL A 451 -18.09 27.88 -64.46
CA VAL A 451 -16.84 28.51 -63.96
C VAL A 451 -16.59 28.21 -62.47
N SER A 452 -15.33 27.93 -62.12
CA SER A 452 -14.87 27.64 -60.75
C SER A 452 -13.49 28.25 -60.49
N LEU A 453 -13.06 28.34 -59.23
CA LEU A 453 -11.72 28.83 -58.89
C LEU A 453 -11.12 28.14 -57.66
N SER A 454 -9.78 28.07 -57.61
CA SER A 454 -8.99 27.52 -56.51
C SER A 454 -7.80 28.44 -56.17
N LYS A 455 -7.22 28.30 -54.97
CA LYS A 455 -6.10 29.14 -54.51
C LYS A 455 -5.05 28.30 -53.79
N SER A 456 -3.78 28.70 -53.85
CA SER A 456 -2.70 28.08 -53.09
C SER A 456 -1.57 29.06 -52.81
N PHE A 457 -0.89 28.90 -51.67
CA PHE A 457 0.37 29.59 -51.37
C PHE A 457 1.58 28.69 -51.68
N SER A 458 2.61 29.24 -52.31
CA SER A 458 3.89 28.58 -52.56
C SER A 458 5.06 29.51 -52.22
N PRO A 459 5.86 29.20 -51.18
CA PRO A 459 5.66 28.10 -50.22
C PRO A 459 4.41 28.30 -49.35
N SER A 460 3.80 27.22 -48.86
CA SER A 460 2.63 27.26 -47.96
C SER A 460 2.96 27.69 -46.52
N THR A 461 4.24 27.94 -46.25
CA THR A 461 4.76 28.43 -44.96
C THR A 461 5.65 29.63 -45.23
N SER A 462 5.50 30.69 -44.45
CA SER A 462 6.38 31.87 -44.50
C SER A 462 6.71 32.32 -43.08
N VAL A 463 7.84 32.98 -42.89
CA VAL A 463 8.17 33.63 -41.61
C VAL A 463 7.67 35.08 -41.62
N GLN A 464 7.44 35.65 -40.45
CA GLN A 464 7.28 37.10 -40.28
C GLN A 464 8.42 37.86 -40.98
N GLY A 465 8.09 38.83 -41.82
CA GLY A 465 9.05 39.56 -42.69
C GLY A 465 9.37 38.87 -44.02
N GLY A 466 8.95 37.62 -44.21
CA GLY A 466 9.13 36.85 -45.45
C GLY A 466 8.03 37.06 -46.50
N GLN A 467 8.15 36.37 -47.62
CA GLN A 467 7.18 36.40 -48.73
C GLN A 467 6.69 35.01 -49.11
N SER A 468 5.47 34.92 -49.64
CA SER A 468 4.93 33.71 -50.29
C SER A 468 4.15 34.08 -51.54
N THR A 469 4.15 33.22 -52.55
CA THR A 469 3.41 33.45 -53.79
C THR A 469 2.01 32.88 -53.69
N LEU A 470 0.99 33.73 -53.81
CA LEU A 470 -0.40 33.33 -53.97
C LEU A 470 -0.70 33.04 -55.44
N THR A 471 -1.08 31.81 -55.75
CA THR A 471 -1.57 31.40 -57.08
C THR A 471 -3.07 31.16 -56.99
N ILE A 472 -3.82 31.76 -57.91
CA ILE A 472 -5.27 31.64 -58.03
C ILE A 472 -5.57 31.07 -59.41
N THR A 473 -6.20 29.91 -59.48
CA THR A 473 -6.56 29.25 -60.74
C THR A 473 -8.04 29.44 -61.00
N LEU A 474 -8.39 30.00 -62.15
CA LEU A 474 -9.76 30.17 -62.63
C LEU A 474 -10.00 29.12 -63.73
N SER A 475 -11.05 28.33 -63.60
CA SER A 475 -11.37 27.21 -64.51
C SER A 475 -12.74 27.39 -65.14
N ASN A 476 -12.88 26.94 -66.39
CA ASN A 476 -14.11 26.99 -67.15
C ASN A 476 -14.35 25.63 -67.82
N THR A 477 -15.45 24.97 -67.46
CA THR A 477 -15.85 23.67 -68.00
C THR A 477 -16.82 23.80 -69.18
N ALA A 478 -17.28 25.01 -69.52
CA ALA A 478 -18.10 25.21 -70.71
C ALA A 478 -17.31 25.01 -72.00
N ASN A 479 -18.02 24.62 -73.05
CA ASN A 479 -17.49 24.52 -74.41
C ASN A 479 -17.23 25.88 -75.07
N SER A 480 -17.62 26.97 -74.43
CA SER A 480 -17.34 28.35 -74.84
C SER A 480 -16.44 29.04 -73.82
N GLN A 481 -15.68 30.03 -74.28
CA GLN A 481 -14.79 30.81 -73.42
C GLN A 481 -15.59 31.70 -72.44
N ALA A 482 -15.14 31.77 -71.18
CA ALA A 482 -15.75 32.65 -70.17
C ALA A 482 -14.99 33.98 -70.13
N THR A 483 -15.70 35.08 -70.37
CA THR A 483 -15.20 36.45 -70.24
C THR A 483 -15.40 36.94 -68.81
N ILE A 484 -14.31 37.35 -68.17
CA ILE A 484 -14.27 37.86 -66.79
C ILE A 484 -14.76 39.31 -66.81
N THR A 485 -15.84 39.58 -66.07
CA THR A 485 -16.42 40.93 -65.92
C THR A 485 -15.97 41.59 -64.62
N SER A 486 -15.71 40.79 -63.58
CA SER A 486 -15.14 41.26 -62.32
C SER A 486 -14.45 40.11 -61.57
N PHE A 487 -13.32 40.42 -60.94
CA PHE A 487 -12.62 39.54 -60.02
C PHE A 487 -12.06 40.36 -58.86
N THR A 488 -12.23 39.89 -57.62
CA THR A 488 -11.69 40.54 -56.40
C THR A 488 -11.21 39.52 -55.38
N ASP A 489 -10.02 39.75 -54.81
CA ASP A 489 -9.46 39.03 -53.67
C ASP A 489 -8.89 40.02 -52.65
N ASP A 490 -9.22 39.88 -51.36
CA ASP A 490 -8.76 40.77 -50.29
C ASP A 490 -7.97 39.99 -49.23
N LEU A 491 -6.67 40.31 -49.13
CA LEU A 491 -5.73 39.73 -48.18
C LEU A 491 -6.08 40.05 -46.72
N LYS A 492 -6.95 41.03 -46.44
CA LYS A 492 -7.45 41.29 -45.07
C LYS A 492 -8.17 40.09 -44.46
N THR A 493 -8.67 39.16 -45.27
CA THR A 493 -9.24 37.90 -44.78
C THR A 493 -8.24 37.07 -43.97
N MET A 494 -6.93 37.30 -44.15
CA MET A 494 -5.82 36.71 -43.38
C MET A 494 -5.52 37.45 -42.06
N GLY A 495 -6.13 38.60 -41.83
CA GLY A 495 -5.83 39.54 -40.73
C GLY A 495 -4.87 40.67 -41.14
N SER A 496 -4.34 41.40 -40.16
CA SER A 496 -3.38 42.48 -40.39
C SER A 496 -1.99 41.95 -40.80
N GLY A 497 -1.27 42.72 -41.60
CA GLY A 497 0.14 42.43 -41.95
C GLY A 497 0.35 41.58 -43.21
N PHE A 498 -0.64 41.44 -44.09
CA PHE A 498 -0.52 40.75 -45.38
C PHE A 498 -0.81 41.73 -46.51
N THR A 499 0.18 42.00 -47.37
CA THR A 499 0.05 42.96 -48.47
C THR A 499 0.70 42.43 -49.74
N VAL A 500 0.38 43.01 -50.89
CA VAL A 500 1.05 42.68 -52.17
C VAL A 500 2.50 43.14 -52.10
N ALA A 501 3.46 42.25 -52.42
CA ALA A 501 4.88 42.58 -52.46
C ALA A 501 5.25 43.37 -53.73
N SER A 502 6.34 44.13 -53.69
CA SER A 502 6.82 44.94 -54.82
C SER A 502 7.54 44.14 -55.91
N SER A 503 8.01 42.92 -55.62
CA SER A 503 8.70 42.05 -56.56
C SER A 503 8.53 40.58 -56.17
N PRO A 504 8.35 39.64 -57.14
CA PRO A 504 8.14 39.90 -58.58
C PRO A 504 6.82 40.66 -58.85
N ALA A 505 6.61 41.21 -60.05
CA ALA A 505 5.32 41.84 -60.34
C ALA A 505 4.18 40.80 -60.38
N ALA A 506 2.99 41.17 -59.92
CA ALA A 506 1.81 40.33 -60.09
C ALA A 506 1.52 40.10 -61.59
N SER A 507 1.06 38.91 -61.95
CA SER A 507 0.85 38.51 -63.35
C SER A 507 -0.37 37.63 -63.52
N THR A 508 -0.85 37.49 -64.76
CA THR A 508 -1.92 36.55 -65.11
C THR A 508 -1.65 35.87 -66.45
N THR A 509 -2.15 34.66 -66.61
CA THR A 509 -2.21 33.93 -67.88
C THR A 509 -3.59 34.01 -68.54
N CYS A 510 -4.56 34.68 -67.94
CA CYS A 510 -5.89 34.87 -68.52
C CYS A 510 -5.80 35.84 -69.70
N SER A 511 -6.09 35.34 -70.90
CA SER A 511 -5.87 36.10 -72.14
C SER A 511 -6.70 37.40 -72.15
N GLY A 512 -6.04 38.54 -72.44
CA GLY A 512 -6.64 39.88 -72.42
C GLY A 512 -6.92 40.45 -71.02
N GLY A 513 -6.46 39.80 -69.95
CA GLY A 513 -6.61 40.25 -68.58
C GLY A 513 -5.43 41.07 -68.07
N THR A 514 -5.72 42.10 -67.26
CA THR A 514 -4.71 42.90 -66.55
C THR A 514 -5.00 42.86 -65.06
N VAL A 515 -4.07 42.34 -64.27
CA VAL A 515 -4.19 42.26 -62.80
C VAL A 515 -3.80 43.60 -62.18
N ASN A 516 -4.69 44.15 -61.35
CA ASN A 516 -4.41 45.33 -60.55
C ASN A 516 -4.12 44.92 -59.10
N ALA A 517 -2.84 44.86 -58.76
CA ALA A 517 -2.32 44.50 -57.44
C ALA A 517 -1.14 45.41 -57.08
N THR A 518 -1.44 46.62 -56.60
CA THR A 518 -0.43 47.62 -56.22
C THR A 518 0.36 47.16 -54.99
N ALA A 519 1.69 47.30 -55.00
CA ALA A 519 2.54 46.98 -53.85
C ALA A 519 2.06 47.72 -52.58
N GLY A 520 1.98 47.02 -51.46
CA GLY A 520 1.45 47.53 -50.20
C GLY A 520 -0.08 47.51 -50.08
N SER A 521 -0.82 47.26 -51.17
CA SER A 521 -2.27 47.04 -51.13
C SER A 521 -2.62 45.70 -50.49
N THR A 522 -3.86 45.58 -50.01
CA THR A 522 -4.48 44.31 -49.58
C THR A 522 -5.41 43.73 -50.64
N VAL A 523 -5.81 44.53 -51.63
CA VAL A 523 -6.84 44.18 -52.60
C VAL A 523 -6.21 43.88 -53.96
N ILE A 524 -6.59 42.75 -54.55
CA ILE A 524 -6.21 42.28 -55.88
C ILE A 524 -7.47 42.27 -56.74
N THR A 525 -7.45 42.93 -57.90
CA THR A 525 -8.62 42.99 -58.80
C THR A 525 -8.26 42.72 -60.25
N MET A 526 -9.26 42.31 -61.04
CA MET A 526 -9.16 42.22 -62.50
C MET A 526 -10.55 42.46 -63.11
N LYS A 527 -10.64 43.30 -64.15
CA LYS A 527 -11.91 43.73 -64.77
C LYS A 527 -12.13 43.22 -66.20
N SER A 528 -11.15 42.52 -66.74
CA SER A 528 -11.16 41.96 -68.10
C SER A 528 -10.33 40.68 -68.12
N GLY A 529 -10.42 39.92 -69.21
CA GLY A 529 -9.67 38.68 -69.39
C GLY A 529 -10.60 37.51 -69.63
N THR A 530 -10.02 36.40 -70.06
CA THR A 530 -10.80 35.26 -70.53
C THR A 530 -10.26 33.94 -70.01
N ILE A 531 -11.16 33.04 -69.61
CA ILE A 531 -10.88 31.68 -69.19
C ILE A 531 -11.18 30.75 -70.38
N PRO A 532 -10.20 29.98 -70.90
CA PRO A 532 -10.39 29.13 -72.08
C PRO A 532 -11.57 28.16 -71.92
N ALA A 533 -12.24 27.82 -73.03
CA ALA A 533 -13.24 26.75 -73.05
C ALA A 533 -12.58 25.42 -72.61
N GLN A 534 -13.26 24.65 -71.75
CA GLN A 534 -12.74 23.41 -71.16
C GLN A 534 -11.30 23.54 -70.62
N GLY A 535 -10.96 24.69 -70.05
CA GLY A 535 -9.59 25.02 -69.65
C GLY A 535 -9.51 25.90 -68.41
N SER A 536 -8.30 26.39 -68.12
CA SER A 536 -8.05 27.24 -66.95
C SER A 536 -6.99 28.30 -67.26
N CYS A 537 -6.99 29.37 -66.46
CA CYS A 537 -5.92 30.37 -66.42
C CYS A 537 -5.62 30.76 -64.97
N THR A 538 -4.51 31.46 -64.73
CA THR A 538 -3.99 31.74 -63.38
C THR A 538 -3.75 33.23 -63.14
N ILE A 539 -3.88 33.65 -61.88
CA ILE A 539 -3.41 34.94 -61.35
C ILE A 539 -2.36 34.63 -60.29
N THR A 540 -1.17 35.23 -60.42
CA THR A 540 -0.03 35.01 -59.52
C THR A 540 0.34 36.33 -58.85
N VAL A 541 0.31 36.37 -57.52
CA VAL A 541 0.58 37.57 -56.72
C VAL A 541 1.56 37.23 -55.59
N PRO A 542 2.72 37.90 -55.47
CA PRO A 542 3.54 37.74 -54.28
C PRO A 542 2.92 38.49 -53.10
N VAL A 543 2.89 37.83 -51.96
CA VAL A 543 2.33 38.35 -50.70
C VAL A 543 3.47 38.54 -49.70
N GLN A 544 3.64 39.78 -49.26
CA GLN A 544 4.55 40.18 -48.19
C GLN A 544 3.89 39.96 -46.83
N VAL A 545 4.59 39.26 -45.94
CA VAL A 545 4.20 39.09 -44.54
C VAL A 545 4.94 40.14 -43.70
N ALA A 546 4.21 40.96 -42.96
CA ALA A 546 4.78 41.95 -42.06
C ALA A 546 5.52 41.26 -40.90
N ILE A 547 6.53 41.94 -40.37
CA ILE A 547 7.37 41.43 -39.28
C ILE A 547 6.61 41.19 -37.96
N ASN A 548 5.46 41.85 -37.80
CA ASN A 548 4.55 41.74 -36.66
C ASN A 548 3.23 41.06 -37.04
N ALA A 549 3.14 40.43 -38.23
CA ALA A 549 1.94 39.73 -38.65
C ALA A 549 1.61 38.58 -37.67
N PRO A 550 0.33 38.28 -37.39
CA PRO A 550 0.00 37.19 -36.47
C PRO A 550 0.48 35.83 -37.00
N ILE A 551 1.04 35.02 -36.11
CA ILE A 551 1.61 33.69 -36.41
C ILE A 551 0.55 32.60 -36.54
N ASN A 552 0.97 31.40 -36.96
CA ASN A 552 0.16 30.22 -37.31
C ASN A 552 -0.59 30.35 -38.64
N LYS A 553 -1.51 29.42 -38.91
CA LYS A 553 -2.27 29.34 -40.16
C LYS A 553 -3.19 30.54 -40.35
N ARG A 554 -3.05 31.23 -41.47
CA ARG A 554 -3.86 32.38 -41.88
C ARG A 554 -4.55 32.06 -43.20
N LYS A 555 -5.88 32.20 -43.23
CA LYS A 555 -6.70 31.79 -44.37
C LYS A 555 -7.02 33.00 -45.25
N ASN A 556 -6.61 32.98 -46.51
CA ASN A 556 -7.09 33.90 -47.54
C ASN A 556 -8.37 33.34 -48.18
N THR A 557 -9.39 34.17 -48.38
CA THR A 557 -10.72 33.73 -48.83
C THR A 557 -11.26 34.58 -49.98
N ILE A 558 -11.64 33.94 -51.09
CA ILE A 558 -12.51 34.52 -52.12
C ILE A 558 -13.92 34.01 -51.88
N ALA A 559 -14.86 34.93 -51.65
CA ALA A 559 -16.27 34.62 -51.41
C ALA A 559 -17.00 34.18 -52.69
N ILE A 560 -18.22 33.67 -52.52
CA ILE A 560 -19.18 33.48 -53.61
C ILE A 560 -19.35 34.82 -54.36
N ASN A 561 -19.46 34.78 -55.68
CA ASN A 561 -19.50 35.95 -56.57
C ASN A 561 -18.22 36.82 -56.60
N GLY A 562 -17.12 36.38 -55.98
CA GLY A 562 -15.81 37.04 -56.07
C GLY A 562 -15.16 36.95 -57.46
N LEU A 563 -15.61 36.01 -58.30
CA LEU A 563 -15.40 35.94 -59.74
C LEU A 563 -16.75 36.00 -60.44
N GLN A 564 -16.87 36.95 -61.37
CA GLN A 564 -18.04 37.15 -62.22
C GLN A 564 -17.65 37.01 -63.68
N THR A 565 -18.44 36.24 -64.44
CA THR A 565 -18.21 36.03 -65.88
C THR A 565 -19.53 36.08 -66.65
N ASN A 566 -19.45 36.18 -67.98
CA ASN A 566 -20.62 36.06 -68.86
C ASN A 566 -21.27 34.66 -68.86
N LEU A 567 -20.60 33.63 -68.35
CA LEU A 567 -21.15 32.27 -68.24
C LEU A 567 -21.66 31.96 -66.82
N GLY A 568 -21.61 32.93 -65.90
CA GLY A 568 -22.01 32.78 -64.51
C GLY A 568 -20.89 33.16 -63.52
N ASN A 569 -21.23 33.13 -62.23
CA ASN A 569 -20.31 33.49 -61.16
C ASN A 569 -19.78 32.23 -60.47
N ASN A 570 -18.69 32.36 -59.70
CA ASN A 570 -18.31 31.28 -58.79
C ASN A 570 -19.37 31.11 -57.69
N THR A 571 -19.90 29.90 -57.57
CA THR A 571 -20.90 29.53 -56.56
C THR A 571 -20.29 28.94 -55.29
N ALA A 572 -19.00 28.59 -55.33
CA ALA A 572 -18.23 28.09 -54.20
C ALA A 572 -17.18 29.10 -53.73
N ILE A 573 -16.96 29.13 -52.41
CA ILE A 573 -15.86 29.86 -51.77
C ILE A 573 -14.54 29.16 -52.11
N ALA A 574 -13.47 29.92 -52.38
CA ALA A 574 -12.13 29.38 -52.49
C ALA A 574 -11.22 29.92 -51.39
N THR A 575 -10.43 29.03 -50.77
CA THR A 575 -9.54 29.40 -49.67
C THR A 575 -8.13 28.86 -49.87
N ALA A 576 -7.13 29.59 -49.39
CA ALA A 576 -5.76 29.10 -49.23
C ALA A 576 -5.23 29.45 -47.83
N GLU A 577 -4.48 28.54 -47.20
CA GLU A 577 -3.84 28.78 -45.92
C GLU A 577 -2.34 29.06 -46.08
N LEU A 578 -1.84 30.07 -45.37
CA LEU A 578 -0.42 30.35 -45.19
C LEU A 578 -0.06 30.13 -43.71
N ASP A 579 0.86 29.21 -43.42
CA ASP A 579 1.37 28.99 -42.06
C ASP A 579 2.50 30.00 -41.75
N VAL A 580 2.23 30.94 -40.85
CA VAL A 580 3.17 32.01 -40.49
C VAL A 580 4.01 31.61 -39.28
N LYS A 581 5.33 31.56 -39.43
CA LYS A 581 6.29 31.27 -38.37
C LYS A 581 6.88 32.57 -37.77
N PRO A 582 7.25 32.58 -36.48
CA PRO A 582 7.89 33.75 -35.89
C PRO A 582 9.23 34.06 -36.56
N ALA A 583 9.63 35.33 -36.61
CA ALA A 583 10.91 35.73 -37.20
C ALA A 583 12.11 35.42 -36.28
N LEU A 584 11.87 35.43 -34.97
CA LEU A 584 12.88 35.28 -33.91
C LEU A 584 12.42 34.27 -32.86
N SER A 585 13.35 33.44 -32.38
CA SER A 585 13.12 32.49 -31.28
C SER A 585 14.24 32.56 -30.24
N LEU A 586 13.89 32.25 -28.99
CA LEU A 586 14.83 32.19 -27.87
C LEU A 586 14.83 30.81 -27.23
N SER A 587 16.00 30.36 -26.79
CA SER A 587 16.14 29.21 -25.90
C SER A 587 17.08 29.53 -24.74
N LYS A 588 16.87 28.86 -23.61
CA LYS A 588 17.73 28.94 -22.43
C LYS A 588 18.10 27.53 -21.97
N SER A 589 19.26 27.38 -21.34
CA SER A 589 19.65 26.14 -20.68
C SER A 589 20.59 26.39 -19.53
N PHE A 590 20.47 25.59 -18.48
CA PHE A 590 21.50 25.44 -17.44
C PHE A 590 22.34 24.20 -17.73
N SER A 591 23.64 24.27 -17.53
CA SER A 591 24.55 23.14 -17.66
C SER A 591 25.63 23.19 -16.56
N PRO A 592 25.65 22.22 -15.63
CA PRO A 592 24.67 21.14 -15.47
C PRO A 592 23.29 21.64 -14.99
N VAL A 593 22.23 20.90 -15.28
CA VAL A 593 20.84 21.20 -14.83
C VAL A 593 20.61 20.88 -13.36
N THR A 594 21.42 20.00 -12.77
CA THR A 594 21.37 19.66 -11.34
C THR A 594 22.69 20.02 -10.70
N VAL A 595 22.64 20.77 -9.60
CA VAL A 595 23.80 21.20 -8.82
C VAL A 595 23.50 21.07 -7.33
N PRO A 596 24.52 20.97 -6.47
CA PRO A 596 24.29 21.09 -5.04
C PRO A 596 23.82 22.49 -4.65
N VAL A 597 23.19 22.61 -3.48
CA VAL A 597 22.87 23.91 -2.87
C VAL A 597 24.15 24.78 -2.78
N GLY A 598 24.06 26.05 -3.15
CA GLY A 598 25.21 26.96 -3.21
C GLY A 598 26.18 26.78 -4.38
N GLY A 599 25.99 25.75 -5.21
CA GLY A 599 26.82 25.42 -6.37
C GLY A 599 26.73 26.42 -7.53
N VAL A 600 27.53 26.20 -8.57
CA VAL A 600 27.57 27.05 -9.78
C VAL A 600 27.14 26.25 -11.00
N THR A 601 26.25 26.81 -11.81
CA THR A 601 25.82 26.25 -13.12
C THR A 601 26.03 27.28 -14.23
N ARG A 602 26.25 26.84 -15.47
CA ARG A 602 26.38 27.73 -16.63
C ARG A 602 25.02 27.95 -17.29
N LEU A 603 24.54 29.19 -17.26
CA LEU A 603 23.35 29.61 -17.99
C LEU A 603 23.74 30.04 -19.40
N THR A 604 23.09 29.47 -20.42
CA THR A 604 23.23 29.86 -21.82
C THR A 604 21.88 30.37 -22.33
N ILE A 605 21.88 31.56 -22.94
CA ILE A 605 20.73 32.17 -23.63
C ILE A 605 21.10 32.23 -25.10
N THR A 606 20.29 31.60 -25.96
CA THR A 606 20.52 31.59 -27.42
C THR A 606 19.39 32.33 -28.11
N VAL A 607 19.73 33.34 -28.90
CA VAL A 607 18.81 34.07 -29.78
C VAL A 607 19.00 33.53 -31.19
N THR A 608 17.91 33.06 -31.80
CA THR A 608 17.93 32.43 -33.12
C THR A 608 17.02 33.19 -34.07
N ARG A 609 17.57 33.57 -35.23
CA ARG A 609 16.80 34.10 -36.36
C ARG A 609 16.30 32.94 -37.21
N ASN A 610 15.00 32.87 -37.43
CA ASN A 610 14.41 31.81 -38.24
C ASN A 610 14.70 32.04 -39.73
N SER A 611 14.88 30.95 -40.48
CA SER A 611 15.21 31.02 -41.90
C SER A 611 14.15 31.80 -42.69
N GLY A 612 14.59 32.72 -43.55
CA GLY A 612 13.72 33.62 -44.34
C GLY A 612 13.38 34.97 -43.67
N ALA A 613 13.75 35.19 -42.42
CA ALA A 613 13.53 36.48 -41.73
C ALA A 613 14.59 37.51 -42.14
N PRO A 614 14.31 38.84 -42.07
CA PRO A 614 15.34 39.86 -42.29
C PRO A 614 16.46 39.79 -41.24
N ALA A 615 17.59 40.45 -41.50
CA ALA A 615 18.62 40.65 -40.48
C ALA A 615 18.07 41.50 -39.32
N PHE A 616 18.51 41.21 -38.10
CA PHE A 616 18.07 41.94 -36.91
C PHE A 616 19.18 42.82 -36.33
N THR A 617 18.81 44.04 -35.99
CA THR A 617 19.63 45.00 -35.23
C THR A 617 18.89 45.43 -33.97
N GLY A 618 19.61 46.03 -33.02
CA GLY A 618 19.00 46.57 -31.81
C GLY A 618 18.37 45.50 -30.92
N ILE A 619 18.92 44.28 -30.90
CA ILE A 619 18.40 43.21 -30.05
C ILE A 619 18.68 43.57 -28.60
N ASN A 620 17.61 43.86 -27.86
CA ASN A 620 17.66 44.14 -26.43
C ASN A 620 16.94 43.02 -25.67
N LEU A 621 17.58 42.46 -24.64
CA LEU A 621 16.94 41.50 -23.73
C LEU A 621 17.42 41.70 -22.30
N THR A 622 16.53 41.42 -21.37
CA THR A 622 16.81 41.39 -19.93
C THR A 622 16.39 40.04 -19.38
N ASP A 623 17.28 39.41 -18.62
CA ASP A 623 17.04 38.17 -17.92
C ASP A 623 17.22 38.38 -16.42
N ASN A 624 16.13 38.24 -15.67
CA ASN A 624 16.14 38.32 -14.22
C ASN A 624 16.27 36.90 -13.66
N LEU A 625 17.37 36.62 -12.97
CA LEU A 625 17.60 35.34 -12.34
C LEU A 625 16.54 35.06 -11.26
N PRO A 626 16.16 33.79 -11.02
CA PRO A 626 15.22 33.44 -9.96
C PRO A 626 15.74 33.88 -8.58
N THR A 627 14.83 34.08 -7.63
CA THR A 627 15.15 34.52 -6.26
C THR A 627 16.30 33.70 -5.65
N GLY A 628 17.28 34.39 -5.04
CA GLY A 628 18.43 33.76 -4.40
C GLY A 628 19.57 33.33 -5.34
N HIS A 629 19.36 33.34 -6.66
CA HIS A 629 20.43 33.14 -7.63
C HIS A 629 21.17 34.44 -7.90
N LYS A 630 22.47 34.33 -8.18
CA LYS A 630 23.32 35.47 -8.50
C LYS A 630 24.39 35.10 -9.52
N ILE A 631 24.90 36.08 -10.25
CA ILE A 631 26.09 35.89 -11.09
C ILE A 631 27.28 35.52 -10.21
N SER A 632 27.98 34.43 -10.56
CA SER A 632 29.09 33.86 -9.79
C SER A 632 30.24 34.85 -9.63
N SER A 633 31.07 34.67 -8.59
CA SER A 633 32.32 35.43 -8.38
C SER A 633 33.30 35.32 -9.55
N ALA A 634 33.24 34.22 -10.30
CA ALA A 634 33.88 34.04 -11.59
C ALA A 634 32.80 33.89 -12.69
N PRO A 635 32.30 34.99 -13.27
CA PRO A 635 31.19 34.95 -14.22
C PRO A 635 31.47 34.17 -15.51
N ASN A 636 32.72 34.08 -15.96
CA ASN A 636 33.11 33.42 -17.22
C ASN A 636 32.20 33.78 -18.41
N LEU A 637 31.93 35.08 -18.55
CA LEU A 637 31.01 35.63 -19.54
C LEU A 637 31.54 35.40 -20.96
N THR A 638 30.70 34.82 -21.82
CA THR A 638 30.93 34.73 -23.27
C THR A 638 29.73 35.28 -24.02
N ASN A 639 29.97 36.05 -25.08
CA ASN A 639 28.94 36.69 -25.88
C ASN A 639 29.28 36.61 -27.37
N SER A 640 28.38 36.08 -28.19
CA SER A 640 28.49 36.06 -29.65
C SER A 640 27.44 36.92 -30.37
N CYS A 641 26.67 37.73 -29.65
CA CYS A 641 25.57 38.55 -30.18
C CYS A 641 25.98 39.93 -30.69
N ASN A 642 27.29 40.23 -30.76
CA ASN A 642 27.85 41.50 -31.25
C ASN A 642 27.25 42.79 -30.60
N GLY A 643 26.59 42.66 -29.45
CA GLY A 643 26.11 43.76 -28.61
C GLY A 643 26.82 43.78 -27.25
N THR A 644 26.47 44.73 -26.40
CA THR A 644 27.07 44.85 -25.06
C THR A 644 26.28 44.00 -24.07
N VAL A 645 26.97 43.08 -23.36
CA VAL A 645 26.36 42.30 -22.28
C VAL A 645 26.82 42.83 -20.94
N ASN A 646 25.86 43.14 -20.06
CA ASN A 646 26.14 43.49 -18.67
C ASN A 646 25.68 42.34 -17.75
N ALA A 647 26.63 41.74 -17.03
CA ALA A 647 26.39 40.67 -16.06
C ALA A 647 27.41 40.78 -14.90
N PRO A 648 27.31 41.80 -14.04
CA PRO A 648 28.29 42.03 -12.98
C PRO A 648 28.21 40.95 -11.90
N THR A 649 29.34 40.66 -11.28
CA THR A 649 29.43 39.70 -10.17
C THR A 649 28.42 40.04 -9.05
N ASN A 650 27.79 39.01 -8.47
CA ASN A 650 26.72 39.11 -7.47
C ASN A 650 25.43 39.82 -7.94
N SER A 651 25.31 40.21 -9.21
CA SER A 651 24.05 40.69 -9.78
C SER A 651 23.01 39.59 -9.88
N THR A 652 21.74 39.96 -9.91
CA THR A 652 20.60 39.07 -10.21
C THR A 652 20.11 39.20 -11.65
N GLN A 653 20.77 40.01 -12.47
CA GLN A 653 20.29 40.38 -13.80
C GLN A 653 21.40 40.29 -14.86
N ILE A 654 21.01 39.82 -16.05
CA ILE A 654 21.83 39.78 -17.27
C ILE A 654 21.11 40.61 -18.33
N THR A 655 21.79 41.59 -18.94
CA THR A 655 21.22 42.37 -20.05
C THR A 655 22.08 42.28 -21.29
N LEU A 656 21.44 42.28 -22.46
CA LEU A 656 22.06 42.54 -23.77
C LEU A 656 21.48 43.83 -24.31
N SER A 657 22.35 44.72 -24.77
CA SER A 657 21.97 45.94 -25.47
C SER A 657 22.61 46.01 -26.85
N GLY A 658 21.83 46.38 -27.87
CA GLY A 658 22.33 46.61 -29.22
C GLY A 658 22.84 45.36 -29.96
N GLY A 659 22.36 44.17 -29.61
CA GLY A 659 22.78 42.94 -30.29
C GLY A 659 22.40 42.93 -31.78
N THR A 660 23.16 42.17 -32.57
CA THR A 660 22.90 42.00 -34.01
C THR A 660 22.90 40.52 -34.40
N LEU A 661 21.98 40.13 -35.28
CA LEU A 661 21.95 38.82 -35.93
C LEU A 661 21.93 39.02 -37.46
N PRO A 662 23.04 38.75 -38.16
CA PRO A 662 23.10 38.86 -39.62
C PRO A 662 22.30 37.75 -40.33
N THR A 663 22.35 37.76 -41.66
CA THR A 663 21.44 37.06 -42.59
C THR A 663 21.34 35.53 -42.43
N VAL A 664 22.22 34.88 -41.64
CA VAL A 664 22.07 33.50 -41.14
C VAL A 664 22.79 33.31 -39.80
N GLY A 665 22.13 32.72 -38.78
CA GLY A 665 22.80 32.30 -37.55
C GLY A 665 21.96 32.35 -36.29
N SER A 666 22.54 31.84 -35.21
CA SER A 666 22.15 32.07 -33.82
C SER A 666 23.30 32.75 -33.10
N CYS A 667 23.00 33.59 -32.13
CA CYS A 667 24.00 34.09 -31.19
C CYS A 667 23.67 33.61 -29.78
N SER A 668 24.67 33.58 -28.90
CA SER A 668 24.54 33.10 -27.54
C SER A 668 25.27 33.98 -26.54
N ILE A 669 24.64 34.16 -25.38
CA ILE A 669 25.24 34.70 -24.17
C ILE A 669 25.38 33.53 -23.21
N SER A 670 26.51 33.40 -22.53
CA SER A 670 26.64 32.42 -21.45
C SER A 670 27.41 32.98 -20.27
N VAL A 671 26.91 32.69 -19.07
CA VAL A 671 27.47 33.19 -17.81
C VAL A 671 27.27 32.15 -16.71
N ASN A 672 28.21 32.10 -15.76
CA ASN A 672 28.13 31.26 -14.59
C ASN A 672 27.23 31.90 -13.52
N VAL A 673 26.25 31.13 -13.06
CA VAL A 673 25.26 31.51 -12.05
C VAL A 673 25.48 30.65 -10.81
N GLN A 674 25.62 31.30 -9.65
CA GLN A 674 25.59 30.64 -8.35
C GLN A 674 24.13 30.48 -7.90
N VAL A 675 23.75 29.26 -7.50
CA VAL A 675 22.42 28.93 -7.00
C VAL A 675 22.33 29.16 -5.47
N PRO A 676 21.12 29.36 -4.90
CA PRO A 676 20.98 29.55 -3.45
C PRO A 676 21.32 28.30 -2.63
N ASN A 677 21.53 28.50 -1.32
CA ASN A 677 21.84 27.45 -0.33
C ASN A 677 20.60 26.67 0.14
N THR A 678 19.56 26.58 -0.68
CA THR A 678 18.31 25.88 -0.37
C THR A 678 18.02 24.82 -1.42
N THR A 679 17.47 23.67 -1.03
CA THR A 679 17.06 22.64 -1.98
C THR A 679 15.83 23.09 -2.78
N GLY A 680 15.60 22.48 -3.93
CA GLY A 680 14.42 22.74 -4.75
C GLY A 680 14.75 22.91 -6.23
N SER A 681 13.77 23.28 -7.03
CA SER A 681 13.96 23.53 -8.46
C SER A 681 13.33 24.86 -8.82
N ASP A 682 14.10 25.71 -9.46
CA ASP A 682 13.64 27.02 -9.91
C ASP A 682 13.71 27.10 -11.44
N GLU A 683 12.75 27.78 -12.04
CA GLU A 683 12.70 28.05 -13.48
C GLU A 683 13.12 29.50 -13.74
N ASN A 684 14.16 29.69 -14.56
CA ASN A 684 14.55 31.00 -15.07
C ASN A 684 13.81 31.29 -16.37
N ILE A 685 13.12 32.43 -16.44
CA ILE A 685 12.16 32.75 -17.51
C ILE A 685 12.48 34.11 -18.13
N ILE A 686 12.66 34.13 -19.45
CA ILE A 686 12.51 35.33 -20.27
C ILE A 686 11.10 35.29 -20.88
N PRO A 687 10.17 36.17 -20.47
CA PRO A 687 8.79 36.12 -20.95
C PRO A 687 8.66 36.36 -22.46
N LYS A 688 7.54 35.89 -23.04
CA LYS A 688 7.13 36.28 -24.40
C LYS A 688 7.10 37.81 -24.54
N ASN A 689 7.49 38.30 -25.71
CA ASN A 689 7.59 39.73 -26.06
C ASN A 689 8.60 40.56 -25.25
N SER A 690 9.47 39.94 -24.46
CA SER A 690 10.52 40.65 -23.70
C SER A 690 11.79 40.93 -24.50
N VAL A 691 11.90 40.40 -25.71
CA VAL A 691 12.95 40.74 -26.67
C VAL A 691 12.33 41.48 -27.84
N ILE A 692 12.88 42.64 -28.17
CA ILE A 692 12.43 43.48 -29.28
C ILE A 692 13.65 43.86 -30.11
N THR A 693 13.50 43.82 -31.43
CA THR A 693 14.49 44.30 -32.41
C THR A 693 14.03 45.62 -33.03
N ASP A 694 14.93 46.38 -33.69
CA ASP A 694 14.56 47.62 -34.39
C ASP A 694 13.55 47.38 -35.51
N GLN A 695 13.56 46.17 -36.09
CA GLN A 695 12.61 45.73 -37.10
C GLN A 695 11.25 45.35 -36.50
N GLY A 696 11.06 45.42 -35.19
CA GLY A 696 9.81 45.09 -34.51
C GLY A 696 9.56 43.59 -34.35
N ALA A 697 10.57 42.75 -34.52
CA ALA A 697 10.46 41.31 -34.22
C ALA A 697 10.53 41.09 -32.72
N SER A 698 9.74 40.13 -32.22
CA SER A 698 9.77 39.71 -30.81
C SER A 698 9.78 38.20 -30.64
N ASN A 699 10.17 37.74 -29.45
CA ASN A 699 10.03 36.34 -29.08
C ASN A 699 8.56 36.01 -28.80
N THR A 700 8.01 35.02 -29.50
CA THR A 700 6.58 34.70 -29.44
C THR A 700 6.21 33.71 -28.32
N SER A 701 7.22 33.15 -27.65
CA SER A 701 7.08 32.24 -26.50
C SER A 701 8.06 32.60 -25.39
N ASP A 702 7.71 32.21 -24.16
CA ASP A 702 8.65 32.26 -23.04
C ASP A 702 9.86 31.37 -23.35
N ALA A 703 11.06 31.84 -23.01
CA ALA A 703 12.25 31.01 -22.98
C ALA A 703 12.53 30.63 -21.53
N LYS A 704 12.58 29.33 -21.25
CA LYS A 704 12.60 28.77 -19.89
C LYS A 704 13.77 27.82 -19.73
N ALA A 705 14.41 27.83 -18.57
CA ALA A 705 15.38 26.81 -18.17
C ALA A 705 15.26 26.54 -16.67
N ALA A 706 15.13 25.27 -16.29
CA ALA A 706 15.10 24.87 -14.90
C ALA A 706 16.49 24.49 -14.39
N VAL A 707 16.77 24.80 -13.12
CA VAL A 707 17.91 24.28 -12.38
C VAL A 707 17.42 23.64 -11.09
N THR A 708 17.90 22.43 -10.81
CA THR A 708 17.55 21.67 -9.61
C THR A 708 18.72 21.68 -8.63
N ARG A 709 18.42 22.00 -7.38
CA ARG A 709 19.34 22.06 -6.24
C ARG A 709 19.09 20.88 -5.31
N ILE A 710 20.12 20.09 -5.08
CA ILE A 710 20.05 18.89 -4.23
C ILE A 710 21.06 18.97 -3.08
N ASN A 711 20.79 18.25 -2.00
CA ASN A 711 21.80 18.03 -0.96
C ASN A 711 22.78 16.95 -1.44
N SER A 712 24.06 17.15 -1.16
CA SER A 712 25.07 16.08 -1.22
C SER A 712 25.39 15.62 0.20
N PHE A 713 25.80 14.36 0.35
CA PHE A 713 26.11 13.76 1.66
C PHE A 713 27.38 12.91 1.62
N VAL A 714 28.13 12.86 2.71
CA VAL A 714 29.19 11.83 2.86
C VAL A 714 28.62 10.60 3.55
N THR A 715 29.18 9.42 3.29
CA THR A 715 28.86 8.21 4.05
C THR A 715 30.00 7.93 5.03
N LEU A 716 29.66 7.70 6.29
CA LEU A 716 30.64 7.33 7.31
C LEU A 716 30.67 5.81 7.54
N ASN A 717 31.83 5.25 7.83
CA ASN A 717 31.99 3.90 8.36
C ASN A 717 32.91 3.94 9.58
N LYS A 718 32.65 3.07 10.57
CA LYS A 718 33.40 3.02 11.82
C LYS A 718 33.79 1.57 12.14
N SER A 719 35.01 1.35 12.62
CA SER A 719 35.46 0.01 13.03
C SER A 719 36.61 0.06 14.04
N PHE A 720 36.79 -1.02 14.80
CA PHE A 720 37.92 -1.25 15.70
C PHE A 720 38.78 -2.40 15.18
N SER A 721 40.10 -2.30 15.30
CA SER A 721 41.04 -3.36 14.92
C SER A 721 42.22 -3.44 15.90
N PRO A 722 42.36 -4.51 16.69
CA PRO A 722 41.39 -5.62 16.85
C PRO A 722 40.09 -5.16 17.55
N THR A 723 38.98 -5.89 17.38
CA THR A 723 37.70 -5.58 18.06
C THR A 723 37.68 -5.95 19.54
N SER A 724 38.68 -6.72 20.01
CA SER A 724 38.80 -7.15 21.40
C SER A 724 40.22 -6.93 21.90
N ILE A 725 40.35 -6.43 23.14
CA ILE A 725 41.61 -6.16 23.82
C ILE A 725 41.54 -6.65 25.27
N ASN A 726 42.69 -6.99 25.87
CA ASN A 726 42.79 -7.23 27.31
C ASN A 726 42.91 -5.90 28.06
N TYR A 727 42.62 -5.89 29.36
CA TYR A 727 42.87 -4.73 30.23
C TYR A 727 44.29 -4.14 30.02
N GLY A 728 44.38 -2.84 29.74
CA GLY A 728 45.64 -2.15 29.39
C GLY A 728 46.10 -2.27 27.93
N GLY A 729 45.40 -3.05 27.10
CA GLY A 729 45.64 -3.17 25.65
C GLY A 729 45.15 -1.96 24.85
N THR A 730 45.47 -1.92 23.55
CA THR A 730 45.01 -0.85 22.63
C THR A 730 44.39 -1.42 21.37
N SER A 731 43.40 -0.71 20.82
CA SER A 731 42.76 -1.01 19.55
C SER A 731 42.81 0.22 18.64
N THR A 732 42.95 0.03 17.33
CA THR A 732 42.87 1.11 16.36
C THR A 732 41.41 1.37 15.98
N LEU A 733 40.89 2.55 16.32
CA LEU A 733 39.64 3.09 15.81
C LEU A 733 39.87 3.64 14.39
N ASN A 734 39.06 3.19 13.44
CA ASN A 734 39.02 3.70 12.07
C ASN A 734 37.68 4.39 11.81
N ILE A 735 37.72 5.66 11.38
CA ILE A 735 36.58 6.41 10.90
C ILE A 735 36.82 6.74 9.42
N LEU A 736 36.06 6.11 8.53
CA LEU A 736 36.13 6.28 7.09
C LEU A 736 35.04 7.24 6.62
N ILE A 737 35.43 8.29 5.90
CA ILE A 737 34.56 9.26 5.23
C ILE A 737 34.61 8.98 3.72
N LEU A 738 33.47 8.63 3.15
CA LEU A 738 33.29 8.36 1.72
C LEU A 738 32.60 9.55 1.04
N ASN A 739 33.30 10.19 0.08
CA ASN A 739 32.74 11.25 -0.76
C ASN A 739 32.56 10.77 -2.20
N ASN A 740 31.89 9.63 -2.37
CA ASN A 740 31.77 8.92 -3.66
C ASN A 740 30.32 8.76 -4.14
N ASN A 741 29.37 9.51 -3.57
CA ASN A 741 27.99 9.49 -4.04
C ASN A 741 27.89 10.08 -5.47
N ALA A 742 26.83 9.77 -6.21
CA ALA A 742 26.65 10.21 -7.60
C ALA A 742 26.60 11.74 -7.81
N ASN A 743 26.36 12.49 -6.73
CA ASN A 743 26.26 13.95 -6.67
C ASN A 743 27.39 14.55 -5.80
N ALA A 744 28.50 13.82 -5.64
CA ALA A 744 29.60 14.23 -4.78
C ALA A 744 30.30 15.46 -5.38
N ILE A 745 30.60 16.43 -4.52
CA ILE A 745 31.40 17.61 -4.85
C ILE A 745 32.68 17.60 -4.02
N LYS A 746 33.70 18.32 -4.46
CA LYS A 746 34.91 18.53 -3.64
C LYS A 746 34.50 19.27 -2.37
N LEU A 747 34.93 18.75 -1.22
CA LEU A 747 34.64 19.32 0.09
C LEU A 747 35.87 20.00 0.66
N THR A 748 35.67 21.15 1.30
CA THR A 748 36.71 21.90 2.03
C THR A 748 36.23 22.22 3.44
N GLY A 749 37.17 22.44 4.37
CA GLY A 749 36.82 22.71 5.76
C GLY A 749 36.15 21.53 6.46
N VAL A 750 36.38 20.29 6.00
CA VAL A 750 35.73 19.10 6.56
C VAL A 750 36.17 18.90 8.00
N ALA A 751 35.21 18.83 8.91
CA ALA A 751 35.44 18.61 10.34
C ALA A 751 34.40 17.65 10.94
N LEU A 752 34.80 16.93 11.99
CA LEU A 752 33.94 16.12 12.86
C LEU A 752 34.58 15.95 14.24
N VAL A 753 33.76 15.71 15.25
CA VAL A 753 34.18 15.34 16.61
C VAL A 753 33.51 14.03 16.99
N ASP A 754 34.29 13.01 17.31
CA ASP A 754 33.81 11.72 17.80
C ASP A 754 33.98 11.66 19.32
N GLU A 755 32.87 11.77 20.04
CA GLU A 755 32.82 11.62 21.50
C GLU A 755 32.66 10.14 21.85
N PHE A 756 33.57 9.62 22.66
CA PHE A 756 33.60 8.22 23.05
C PHE A 756 32.62 7.93 24.20
N PRO A 757 32.08 6.70 24.28
CA PRO A 757 31.30 6.27 25.43
C PRO A 757 32.16 6.29 26.71
N THR A 758 31.50 6.40 27.87
CA THR A 758 32.15 6.37 29.19
C THR A 758 33.12 5.19 29.30
N GLY A 759 34.35 5.48 29.74
CA GLY A 759 35.39 4.47 29.94
C GLY A 759 36.29 4.22 28.73
N MET A 760 35.92 4.65 27.52
CA MET A 760 36.80 4.62 26.34
C MET A 760 37.62 5.91 26.25
N LYS A 761 38.92 5.79 25.96
CA LYS A 761 39.84 6.93 25.87
C LYS A 761 40.89 6.75 24.79
N ILE A 762 41.47 7.86 24.34
CA ILE A 762 42.65 7.85 23.48
C ILE A 762 43.83 7.23 24.23
N ALA A 763 44.55 6.30 23.59
CA ALA A 763 45.69 5.61 24.19
C ALA A 763 46.86 6.58 24.49
N SER A 764 47.78 6.17 25.36
CA SER A 764 48.97 6.97 25.72
C SER A 764 49.87 7.28 24.51
N SER A 765 49.93 6.37 23.53
CA SER A 765 50.46 6.61 22.18
C SER A 765 49.29 6.58 21.17
N PRO A 766 48.70 7.74 20.82
CA PRO A 766 47.52 7.80 19.96
C PRO A 766 47.77 7.31 18.53
N ASP A 767 49.00 7.43 18.02
CA ASP A 767 49.39 7.12 16.64
C ASP A 767 48.39 7.66 15.58
N ALA A 768 47.83 8.84 15.84
CA ALA A 768 46.78 9.42 15.04
C ALA A 768 47.30 9.80 13.64
N THR A 769 46.69 9.25 12.60
CA THR A 769 47.09 9.50 11.22
C THR A 769 45.90 9.42 10.27
N PHE A 770 46.08 9.94 9.06
CA PHE A 770 45.19 9.67 7.95
C PHE A 770 45.72 8.48 7.14
N THR A 771 44.83 7.57 6.77
CA THR A 771 45.13 6.53 5.77
C THR A 771 44.25 6.70 4.53
N GLY A 772 44.82 6.45 3.35
CA GLY A 772 44.19 6.69 2.04
C GLY A 772 44.61 8.01 1.36
N SER A 773 44.15 8.23 0.14
CA SER A 773 44.55 9.36 -0.72
C SER A 773 43.63 10.61 -0.63
N GLY A 774 42.64 10.60 0.26
CA GLY A 774 41.52 11.56 0.22
C GLY A 774 41.49 12.67 1.28
N CYS A 775 42.39 12.71 2.27
CA CYS A 775 42.43 13.77 3.28
C CYS A 775 43.65 14.69 3.07
N SER A 776 43.50 15.81 2.36
CA SER A 776 44.58 16.80 2.25
C SER A 776 44.31 18.02 3.14
N GLY A 777 45.34 18.52 3.85
CA GLY A 777 45.27 19.76 4.63
C GLY A 777 44.52 19.69 5.96
N GLY A 778 43.95 18.52 6.32
CA GLY A 778 43.28 18.32 7.60
C GLY A 778 44.25 18.08 8.76
N THR A 779 43.80 18.35 9.97
CA THR A 779 44.51 18.04 11.23
C THR A 779 43.67 17.12 12.10
N ILE A 780 44.33 16.18 12.78
CA ILE A 780 43.69 15.32 13.79
C ILE A 780 44.08 15.84 15.17
N VAL A 781 43.11 16.00 16.06
CA VAL A 781 43.34 16.29 17.47
C VAL A 781 42.95 15.06 18.28
N ALA A 782 43.96 14.36 18.79
CA ALA A 782 43.83 13.14 19.58
C ALA A 782 44.74 13.23 20.81
N ASN A 783 44.29 13.94 21.84
CA ASN A 783 45.08 14.12 23.07
C ASN A 783 45.06 12.81 23.88
N PRO A 784 46.22 12.28 24.34
CA PRO A 784 46.26 11.09 25.19
C PRO A 784 45.33 11.20 26.40
N GLY A 785 44.54 10.15 26.67
CA GLY A 785 43.58 10.11 27.77
C GLY A 785 42.26 10.87 27.53
N SER A 786 42.13 11.61 26.42
CA SER A 786 40.87 12.25 26.02
C SER A 786 39.78 11.22 25.75
N ASN A 787 38.52 11.57 26.01
CA ASN A 787 37.34 10.81 25.62
C ASN A 787 36.80 11.22 24.25
N GLN A 788 37.57 11.95 23.44
CA GLN A 788 37.18 12.33 22.08
C GLN A 788 38.39 12.41 21.13
N VAL A 789 38.10 12.25 19.84
CA VAL A 789 39.00 12.58 18.73
C VAL A 789 38.29 13.53 17.76
N SER A 790 39.01 14.50 17.20
CA SER A 790 38.46 15.39 16.17
C SER A 790 39.31 15.46 14.92
N LEU A 791 38.62 15.66 13.79
CA LEU A 791 39.20 16.04 12.51
C LEU A 791 38.83 17.49 12.25
N ASN A 792 39.78 18.31 11.80
CA ASN A 792 39.55 19.70 11.45
C ASN A 792 40.14 20.05 10.08
N ASN A 793 39.40 20.88 9.32
CA ASN A 793 39.86 21.56 8.11
C ASN A 793 40.37 20.65 6.97
N ALA A 794 39.87 19.42 6.85
CA ALA A 794 40.25 18.54 5.74
C ALA A 794 39.64 18.97 4.40
N THR A 795 40.35 18.68 3.32
CA THR A 795 39.82 18.73 1.95
C THR A 795 39.66 17.31 1.41
N ILE A 796 38.46 16.97 0.93
CA ILE A 796 38.11 15.65 0.39
C ILE A 796 37.58 15.81 -1.05
N ASN A 797 38.33 15.29 -2.03
CA ASN A 797 37.95 15.37 -3.44
C ASN A 797 36.75 14.47 -3.79
N VAL A 798 36.12 14.73 -4.93
CA VAL A 798 35.05 13.88 -5.48
C VAL A 798 35.58 12.46 -5.72
N GLY A 799 34.84 11.45 -5.29
CA GLY A 799 35.21 10.04 -5.40
C GLY A 799 36.28 9.59 -4.41
N ALA A 800 36.82 10.49 -3.59
CA ALA A 800 37.87 10.18 -2.64
C ALA A 800 37.32 9.55 -1.35
N GLN A 801 38.22 8.89 -0.63
CA GLN A 801 37.98 8.26 0.66
C GLN A 801 39.01 8.79 1.66
N CYS A 802 38.55 9.16 2.85
CA CYS A 802 39.38 9.75 3.90
C CYS A 802 39.20 8.93 5.18
N THR A 803 40.25 8.25 5.65
CA THR A 803 40.18 7.46 6.88
C THR A 803 41.00 8.11 7.98
N LEU A 804 40.35 8.51 9.07
CA LEU A 804 41.00 8.86 10.32
C LEU A 804 41.27 7.57 11.12
N THR A 805 42.50 7.39 11.58
CA THR A 805 42.87 6.26 12.43
C THR A 805 43.50 6.75 13.73
N VAL A 806 43.08 6.21 14.87
CA VAL A 806 43.63 6.55 16.18
C VAL A 806 43.59 5.35 17.12
N LYS A 807 44.62 5.16 17.93
CA LYS A 807 44.64 4.13 18.97
C LYS A 807 43.84 4.57 20.19
N VAL A 808 42.94 3.71 20.60
CA VAL A 808 42.10 3.85 21.79
C VAL A 808 42.37 2.71 22.76
N THR A 809 42.01 2.93 24.01
CA THR A 809 42.00 1.94 25.09
C THR A 809 40.75 2.17 25.96
N SER A 810 40.55 1.34 26.97
CA SER A 810 39.46 1.51 27.92
C SER A 810 39.88 1.10 29.33
N ASP A 811 39.31 1.77 30.32
CA ASP A 811 39.42 1.42 31.75
C ASP A 811 38.19 0.66 32.27
N PHE A 812 37.25 0.30 31.39
CA PHE A 812 36.03 -0.43 31.72
C PHE A 812 36.01 -1.76 30.98
N VAL A 813 35.94 -2.86 31.71
CA VAL A 813 35.80 -4.20 31.13
C VAL A 813 34.36 -4.38 30.63
N GLY A 814 34.19 -5.05 29.49
CA GLY A 814 32.90 -5.21 28.81
C GLY A 814 32.89 -4.71 27.37
N ASN A 815 31.69 -4.58 26.80
CA ASN A 815 31.48 -4.09 25.44
C ASN A 815 31.20 -2.58 25.45
N LEU A 816 32.02 -1.80 24.76
CA LEU A 816 31.86 -0.36 24.57
C LEU A 816 31.48 -0.06 23.13
N THR A 817 30.20 0.28 22.89
CA THR A 817 29.71 0.68 21.58
C THR A 817 29.89 2.18 21.39
N ASN A 818 30.65 2.57 20.37
CA ASN A 818 30.83 3.96 19.96
C ASN A 818 30.05 4.20 18.66
N GLU A 819 29.06 5.10 18.70
CA GLU A 819 28.16 5.47 17.60
C GLU A 819 28.36 6.93 17.19
N LEU A 820 28.42 7.19 15.87
CA LEU A 820 28.42 8.55 15.34
C LEU A 820 26.98 9.00 15.01
N PRO A 821 26.57 10.24 15.34
CA PRO A 821 25.25 10.75 15.01
C PRO A 821 25.11 11.14 13.52
N ASN A 822 23.86 11.33 13.09
CA ASN A 822 23.56 11.99 11.81
C ASN A 822 23.97 13.46 11.89
N ASN A 823 24.32 14.04 10.73
CA ASN A 823 24.72 15.44 10.59
C ASN A 823 26.00 15.83 11.37
N LEU A 824 26.84 14.87 11.72
CA LEU A 824 28.08 15.08 12.47
C LEU A 824 29.15 15.82 11.65
N VAL A 825 29.28 15.47 10.37
CA VAL A 825 30.29 16.07 9.48
C VAL A 825 29.87 17.49 9.11
N THR A 826 30.78 18.44 9.21
CA THR A 826 30.59 19.80 8.68
C THR A 826 31.54 20.06 7.52
N SER A 827 31.10 20.81 6.50
CA SER A 827 31.96 21.33 5.42
C SER A 827 31.53 22.73 5.01
N ASN A 828 32.41 23.47 4.32
CA ASN A 828 32.09 24.82 3.80
C ASN A 828 30.97 24.80 2.75
N GLU A 829 30.80 23.67 2.06
CA GLU A 829 29.77 23.42 1.06
C GLU A 829 28.44 22.96 1.68
N GLY A 830 28.35 22.89 3.02
CA GLY A 830 27.15 22.47 3.73
C GLY A 830 26.83 20.98 3.60
N VAL A 831 27.83 20.15 3.24
CA VAL A 831 27.68 18.70 3.10
C VAL A 831 27.90 18.02 4.45
N THR A 832 27.05 17.05 4.76
CA THR A 832 27.10 16.29 6.02
C THR A 832 26.85 14.79 5.82
N ASN A 833 26.97 13.98 6.88
CA ASN A 833 26.62 12.56 6.84
C ASN A 833 25.14 12.31 7.15
N ASN A 834 24.57 11.31 6.48
CA ASN A 834 23.17 10.90 6.63
C ASN A 834 23.01 9.52 7.26
N ASN A 835 24.07 8.97 7.84
CA ASN A 835 24.09 7.66 8.48
C ASN A 835 24.75 7.71 9.86
N LYS A 836 24.40 6.74 10.70
CA LYS A 836 24.90 6.58 12.08
C LYS A 836 25.74 5.30 12.23
N PRO A 837 26.98 5.24 11.72
CA PRO A 837 27.78 4.04 11.90
C PRO A 837 28.17 3.88 13.38
N SER A 838 28.14 2.64 13.86
CA SER A 838 28.60 2.26 15.19
C SER A 838 29.58 1.10 15.11
N ALA A 839 30.45 0.99 16.10
CA ALA A 839 31.36 -0.13 16.28
C ALA A 839 31.49 -0.44 17.76
N THR A 840 31.73 -1.72 18.11
CA THR A 840 31.90 -2.16 19.49
C THR A 840 33.35 -2.58 19.74
N LEU A 841 33.96 -2.02 20.79
CA LEU A 841 35.23 -2.46 21.34
C LEU A 841 34.95 -3.33 22.57
N THR A 842 35.53 -4.52 22.64
CA THR A 842 35.39 -5.42 23.79
C THR A 842 36.67 -5.40 24.63
N LEU A 843 36.58 -5.01 25.90
CA LEU A 843 37.66 -5.15 26.87
C LEU A 843 37.41 -6.38 27.76
N LEU A 844 38.37 -7.31 27.82
CA LEU A 844 38.27 -8.51 28.66
C LEU A 844 38.84 -8.26 30.07
N GLY A 845 38.15 -8.72 31.12
CA GLY A 845 38.62 -8.64 32.52
C GLY A 845 37.69 -9.28 33.56
N THR A 846 37.83 -8.93 34.84
CA THR A 846 37.14 -9.60 35.98
C THR A 846 36.55 -8.63 36.98
N ALA A 847 35.33 -8.89 37.47
CA ALA A 847 34.69 -8.07 38.51
C ALA A 847 33.53 -8.81 39.21
N ASP A 848 33.43 -8.65 40.52
CA ASP A 848 32.37 -9.21 41.39
C ASP A 848 31.17 -8.24 41.48
N ILE A 849 30.03 -8.61 40.89
CA ILE A 849 28.83 -7.76 40.82
C ILE A 849 27.71 -8.31 41.69
N GLU A 850 27.34 -7.55 42.71
CA GLU A 850 26.42 -7.98 43.76
C GLU A 850 25.13 -7.16 43.76
N VAL A 851 23.98 -7.81 44.05
CA VAL A 851 22.77 -7.12 44.51
C VAL A 851 22.80 -7.06 46.03
N VAL A 852 23.28 -5.93 46.57
CA VAL A 852 23.53 -5.73 48.01
C VAL A 852 22.24 -5.84 48.81
N LYS A 853 21.14 -5.30 48.28
CA LYS A 853 19.81 -5.44 48.87
C LYS A 853 18.70 -5.20 47.85
N LYS A 854 17.55 -5.80 48.13
CA LYS A 854 16.23 -5.44 47.61
C LYS A 854 15.28 -5.46 48.80
N ASP A 855 14.60 -4.35 49.08
CA ASP A 855 13.76 -4.20 50.27
C ASP A 855 12.80 -3.03 50.06
N ASP A 856 11.52 -3.20 50.40
CA ASP A 856 10.53 -2.11 50.49
C ASP A 856 10.34 -1.56 51.91
N GLY A 857 11.00 -2.16 52.90
CA GLY A 857 11.02 -1.73 54.28
C GLY A 857 9.83 -2.21 55.11
N VAL A 858 8.95 -3.07 54.57
CA VAL A 858 7.81 -3.65 55.30
C VAL A 858 7.77 -5.17 55.17
N SER A 859 7.21 -5.87 56.16
CA SER A 859 7.02 -7.33 56.09
C SER A 859 5.62 -7.74 55.64
N SER A 860 4.71 -6.77 55.46
CA SER A 860 3.34 -7.02 55.04
C SER A 860 2.72 -5.85 54.29
N VAL A 861 1.88 -6.15 53.31
CA VAL A 861 1.14 -5.18 52.49
C VAL A 861 -0.34 -5.56 52.39
N ALA A 862 -1.23 -4.57 52.24
CA ALA A 862 -2.66 -4.82 52.03
C ALA A 862 -3.00 -4.88 50.52
N PRO A 863 -4.00 -5.68 50.09
CA PRO A 863 -4.48 -5.63 48.71
C PRO A 863 -4.89 -4.22 48.29
N GLY A 864 -4.48 -3.79 47.10
CA GLY A 864 -4.73 -2.43 46.58
C GLY A 864 -3.79 -1.32 47.09
N ALA A 865 -2.91 -1.61 48.05
CA ALA A 865 -1.91 -0.64 48.51
C ALA A 865 -0.77 -0.46 47.50
N THR A 866 0.02 0.60 47.67
CA THR A 866 1.27 0.83 46.92
C THR A 866 2.48 0.57 47.81
N THR A 867 3.55 0.00 47.25
CA THR A 867 4.85 -0.20 47.91
C THR A 867 5.99 0.24 46.98
N THR A 868 7.17 0.55 47.52
CA THR A 868 8.34 0.98 46.74
C THR A 868 9.57 0.17 47.13
N TYR A 869 10.06 -0.67 46.22
CA TYR A 869 11.27 -1.46 46.45
C TYR A 869 12.53 -0.63 46.19
N THR A 870 13.51 -0.69 47.09
CA THR A 870 14.85 -0.14 46.90
C THR A 870 15.85 -1.26 46.59
N ILE A 871 16.49 -1.18 45.42
CA ILE A 871 17.50 -2.13 44.94
C ILE A 871 18.87 -1.44 44.94
N VAL A 872 19.91 -2.08 45.47
CA VAL A 872 21.29 -1.56 45.42
C VAL A 872 22.19 -2.57 44.74
N VAL A 873 22.75 -2.20 43.59
CA VAL A 873 23.75 -3.00 42.86
C VAL A 873 25.14 -2.43 43.12
N ARG A 874 26.14 -3.28 43.35
CA ARG A 874 27.52 -2.89 43.66
C ARG A 874 28.53 -3.68 42.82
N ASN A 875 29.62 -3.02 42.44
CA ASN A 875 30.81 -3.67 41.89
C ASN A 875 31.92 -3.72 42.95
N ASN A 876 32.27 -4.91 43.45
CA ASN A 876 33.34 -5.11 44.45
C ASN A 876 34.75 -5.06 43.84
N GLY A 877 34.87 -4.95 42.52
CA GLY A 877 36.13 -4.95 41.76
C GLY A 877 36.61 -6.35 41.38
N PRO A 878 37.86 -6.49 40.89
CA PRO A 878 38.90 -5.48 40.85
C PRO A 878 38.75 -4.42 39.74
N ASP A 879 38.04 -4.71 38.65
CA ASP A 879 37.95 -3.83 37.48
C ASP A 879 36.66 -3.00 37.46
N ASN A 880 36.66 -1.86 36.77
CA ASN A 880 35.42 -1.13 36.45
C ASN A 880 34.68 -1.90 35.36
N VAL A 881 33.36 -2.00 35.43
CA VAL A 881 32.55 -2.79 34.49
C VAL A 881 31.54 -1.91 33.78
N ALA A 882 31.47 -2.02 32.46
CA ALA A 882 30.39 -1.48 31.65
C ALA A 882 29.50 -2.62 31.15
N GLY A 883 28.20 -2.37 31.02
CA GLY A 883 27.30 -3.35 30.44
C GLY A 883 26.66 -4.33 31.44
N ILE A 884 26.66 -4.03 32.74
CA ILE A 884 25.98 -4.86 33.74
C ILE A 884 24.48 -4.77 33.49
N HIS A 885 23.83 -5.90 33.30
CA HIS A 885 22.40 -5.96 33.04
C HIS A 885 21.65 -6.18 34.36
N VAL A 886 20.79 -5.22 34.73
CA VAL A 886 19.97 -5.26 35.95
C VAL A 886 18.51 -5.53 35.55
N ALA A 887 17.91 -6.57 36.13
CA ALA A 887 16.54 -6.97 35.84
C ALA A 887 15.73 -7.21 37.11
N ASP A 888 14.51 -6.69 37.16
CA ASP A 888 13.47 -6.98 38.15
C ASP A 888 12.16 -7.20 37.39
N LEU A 889 11.76 -8.47 37.28
CA LEU A 889 10.56 -8.88 36.56
C LEU A 889 9.34 -8.76 37.47
N VAL A 890 8.20 -8.33 36.93
CA VAL A 890 6.97 -8.15 37.73
C VAL A 890 6.48 -9.52 38.22
N PRO A 891 6.43 -9.78 39.53
CA PRO A 891 5.89 -11.03 40.06
C PRO A 891 4.35 -11.01 40.06
N PRO A 892 3.68 -12.17 40.09
CA PRO A 892 2.23 -12.25 40.26
C PRO A 892 1.76 -11.51 41.53
N GLY A 893 0.70 -10.71 41.41
CA GLY A 893 0.15 -9.93 42.54
C GLY A 893 0.69 -8.51 42.66
N LEU A 894 1.62 -8.09 41.79
CA LEU A 894 2.11 -6.72 41.67
C LEU A 894 1.93 -6.16 40.26
N THR A 895 1.83 -4.84 40.18
CA THR A 895 2.00 -4.06 38.95
C THR A 895 3.07 -3.00 39.17
N PHE A 896 4.15 -2.97 38.39
CA PHE A 896 5.15 -1.90 38.48
C PHE A 896 4.69 -0.66 37.72
N THR A 897 4.66 0.48 38.40
CA THR A 897 4.19 1.74 37.84
C THR A 897 5.34 2.57 37.27
N ASN A 898 6.39 2.78 38.07
CA ASN A 898 7.55 3.59 37.72
C ASN A 898 8.82 3.00 38.35
N TRP A 899 9.97 3.33 37.80
CA TRP A 899 11.26 3.10 38.45
C TRP A 899 12.25 4.23 38.14
N SER A 900 13.26 4.39 39.00
CA SER A 900 14.38 5.33 38.79
C SER A 900 15.73 4.70 39.13
N CYS A 901 16.81 5.20 38.53
CA CYS A 901 18.19 4.73 38.75
C CYS A 901 19.13 5.90 39.05
N ASN A 902 19.90 5.80 40.13
CA ASN A 902 20.91 6.76 40.53
C ASN A 902 22.23 6.05 40.84
N ALA A 903 23.25 6.33 40.01
CA ALA A 903 24.58 5.74 40.15
C ALA A 903 25.52 6.64 40.97
N SER A 904 26.46 6.02 41.68
CA SER A 904 27.54 6.70 42.39
C SER A 904 28.43 7.50 41.44
N ASN A 905 29.13 8.52 41.96
CA ASN A 905 29.96 9.42 41.14
C ASN A 905 30.96 8.66 40.25
N GLY A 906 30.93 8.93 38.95
CA GLY A 906 31.75 8.27 37.93
C GLY A 906 31.21 6.94 37.39
N SER A 907 30.14 6.40 38.01
CA SER A 907 29.32 5.31 37.47
C SER A 907 28.10 5.88 36.73
N SER A 908 27.39 5.07 35.95
CA SER A 908 26.23 5.53 35.17
C SER A 908 25.14 4.45 35.02
N CYS A 909 23.90 4.91 34.85
CA CYS A 909 22.79 4.12 34.32
C CYS A 909 22.56 4.54 32.86
N ASP A 910 22.26 3.62 31.95
CA ASP A 910 21.88 3.94 30.58
C ASP A 910 20.52 4.67 30.50
N GLN A 911 19.67 4.43 31.49
CA GLN A 911 18.38 5.09 31.71
C GLN A 911 18.24 5.54 33.17
N SER A 912 17.81 6.78 33.37
CA SER A 912 17.61 7.35 34.72
C SER A 912 16.23 7.04 35.32
N SER A 913 15.25 6.68 34.49
CA SER A 913 13.89 6.30 34.91
C SER A 913 13.12 5.59 33.80
N GLY A 914 12.04 4.90 34.15
CA GLY A 914 11.12 4.25 33.21
C GLY A 914 9.85 3.74 33.90
N THR A 915 9.06 2.97 33.17
CA THR A 915 7.77 2.39 33.61
C THR A 915 7.74 0.89 33.35
N GLY A 916 6.95 0.13 34.12
CA GLY A 916 6.85 -1.32 33.96
C GLY A 916 8.06 -2.07 34.52
N GLU A 917 8.38 -3.23 33.95
CA GLU A 917 9.53 -4.04 34.36
C GLU A 917 10.85 -3.25 34.31
N LEU A 918 11.69 -3.44 35.33
CA LEU A 918 13.03 -2.86 35.35
C LEU A 918 13.96 -3.77 34.55
N ASN A 919 14.54 -3.23 33.48
CA ASN A 919 15.41 -3.97 32.56
C ASN A 919 16.39 -2.99 31.90
N ILE A 920 17.51 -2.71 32.58
CA ILE A 920 18.45 -1.63 32.18
C ILE A 920 19.91 -2.07 32.24
N ILE A 921 20.79 -1.26 31.64
CA ILE A 921 22.24 -1.47 31.67
C ILE A 921 22.91 -0.41 32.55
N VAL A 922 23.74 -0.85 33.50
CA VAL A 922 24.56 0.02 34.34
C VAL A 922 26.05 -0.18 34.08
N SER A 923 26.82 0.89 34.29
CA SER A 923 28.28 0.86 34.28
C SER A 923 28.80 1.31 35.64
N LEU A 924 29.50 0.44 36.35
CA LEU A 924 29.94 0.66 37.72
C LEU A 924 31.46 0.69 37.80
N LEU A 925 32.00 1.75 38.39
CA LEU A 925 33.39 1.78 38.83
C LEU A 925 33.64 0.70 39.88
N LYS A 926 34.91 0.33 40.08
CA LYS A 926 35.33 -0.44 41.25
C LYS A 926 34.82 0.24 42.53
N ASN A 927 34.15 -0.52 43.39
CA ASN A 927 33.43 -0.08 44.59
C ASN A 927 32.26 0.88 44.33
N GLY A 928 31.88 1.10 43.07
CA GLY A 928 30.74 1.91 42.67
C GLY A 928 29.42 1.17 42.90
N THR A 929 28.35 1.95 43.05
CA THR A 929 26.98 1.44 43.25
C THR A 929 25.98 2.10 42.29
N ALA A 930 24.88 1.40 42.01
CA ALA A 930 23.66 1.94 41.44
C ALA A 930 22.48 1.65 42.38
N THR A 931 21.76 2.68 42.80
CA THR A 931 20.56 2.58 43.61
C THR A 931 19.34 2.76 42.73
N LEU A 932 18.46 1.77 42.68
CA LEU A 932 17.23 1.79 41.90
C LEU A 932 16.02 1.75 42.84
N THR A 933 14.98 2.50 42.48
CA THR A 933 13.68 2.46 43.18
C THR A 933 12.63 1.98 42.20
N VAL A 934 11.76 1.06 42.63
CA VAL A 934 10.68 0.49 41.81
C VAL A 934 9.36 0.66 42.57
N ASP A 935 8.48 1.52 42.07
CA ASP A 935 7.14 1.72 42.58
C ASP A 935 6.21 0.61 42.08
N ALA A 936 5.51 -0.05 43.00
CA ALA A 936 4.63 -1.17 42.72
C ALA A 936 3.25 -0.97 43.37
N GLN A 937 2.21 -1.39 42.67
CA GLN A 937 0.85 -1.51 43.19
C GLN A 937 0.56 -2.98 43.49
N VAL A 938 0.01 -3.26 44.67
CA VAL A 938 -0.47 -4.59 45.06
C VAL A 938 -1.84 -4.82 44.45
N ASP A 939 -2.01 -5.92 43.72
CA ASP A 939 -3.27 -6.25 43.08
C ASP A 939 -4.40 -6.39 44.12
N LEU A 940 -5.61 -5.94 43.78
CA LEU A 940 -6.77 -5.98 44.69
C LEU A 940 -7.16 -7.40 45.14
N ASN A 941 -6.76 -8.41 44.38
CA ASN A 941 -7.04 -9.82 44.66
C ASN A 941 -5.80 -10.59 45.14
N ALA A 942 -4.69 -9.91 45.43
CA ALA A 942 -3.49 -10.55 45.94
C ALA A 942 -3.77 -11.20 47.30
N SER A 943 -3.22 -12.39 47.52
CA SER A 943 -3.30 -13.12 48.79
C SER A 943 -2.06 -13.98 48.97
N GLY A 944 -1.79 -14.44 50.19
CA GLY A 944 -0.60 -15.24 50.50
C GLY A 944 0.65 -14.36 50.61
N THR A 945 1.73 -14.72 49.93
CA THR A 945 3.02 -14.02 49.98
C THR A 945 3.40 -13.51 48.60
N ILE A 946 3.86 -12.27 48.52
CA ILE A 946 4.41 -11.67 47.30
C ILE A 946 5.93 -11.65 47.46
N THR A 947 6.65 -12.31 46.55
CA THR A 947 8.12 -12.28 46.50
C THR A 947 8.56 -11.56 45.23
N ASN A 948 9.28 -10.46 45.40
CA ASN A 948 9.83 -9.68 44.30
C ASN A 948 11.36 -9.86 44.23
N THR A 949 11.94 -10.11 43.06
CA THR A 949 13.35 -10.53 42.92
C THR A 949 14.09 -9.74 41.86
N ALA A 950 15.13 -9.02 42.28
CA ALA A 950 16.08 -8.39 41.37
C ALA A 950 17.27 -9.32 41.10
N THR A 951 17.78 -9.26 39.88
CA THR A 951 18.94 -10.01 39.41
C THR A 951 19.89 -9.10 38.65
N VAL A 952 21.17 -9.42 38.69
CA VAL A 952 22.19 -8.77 37.87
C VAL A 952 22.99 -9.80 37.10
N THR A 953 23.33 -9.49 35.86
CA THR A 953 24.22 -10.34 35.07
C THR A 953 25.35 -9.50 34.47
N THR A 954 26.56 -10.05 34.52
CA THR A 954 27.72 -9.44 33.89
C THR A 954 27.70 -9.69 32.37
N PRO A 955 28.32 -8.80 31.57
CA PRO A 955 28.58 -9.09 30.17
C PRO A 955 29.36 -10.41 30.03
N PRO A 956 29.15 -11.21 28.96
CA PRO A 956 29.87 -12.47 28.75
C PRO A 956 31.41 -12.38 28.72
N THR A 957 31.94 -11.17 28.61
CA THR A 957 33.36 -10.83 28.50
C THR A 957 33.99 -10.44 29.85
N VAL A 958 33.18 -10.43 30.91
CA VAL A 958 33.57 -10.12 32.29
C VAL A 958 33.32 -11.35 33.14
N SER A 959 34.37 -11.88 33.78
CA SER A 959 34.20 -13.00 34.71
C SER A 959 33.83 -12.47 36.09
N ASP A 960 32.66 -12.90 36.58
CA ASP A 960 32.23 -12.68 37.95
C ASP A 960 32.69 -13.87 38.83
N PRO A 961 33.57 -13.64 39.83
CA PRO A 961 34.06 -14.69 40.69
C PRO A 961 33.02 -15.22 41.69
N ASN A 962 31.89 -14.54 41.91
CA ASN A 962 30.89 -14.92 42.91
C ASN A 962 29.44 -14.72 42.43
N ASN A 963 28.98 -15.55 41.49
CA ASN A 963 27.61 -15.46 40.96
C ASN A 963 26.48 -15.63 42.00
N ASP A 964 26.77 -16.12 43.21
CA ASP A 964 25.77 -16.39 44.25
C ASP A 964 25.22 -15.10 44.88
N ASN A 965 25.90 -13.96 44.73
CA ASN A 965 25.48 -12.66 45.25
C ASN A 965 24.76 -11.78 44.21
N ASN A 966 24.48 -12.32 43.02
CA ASN A 966 23.92 -11.59 41.88
C ASN A 966 22.37 -11.49 41.90
N SER A 967 21.73 -11.83 43.02
CA SER A 967 20.29 -11.71 43.17
C SER A 967 19.91 -11.39 44.62
N ALA A 968 18.85 -10.60 44.79
CA ALA A 968 18.20 -10.38 46.07
C ALA A 968 16.68 -10.37 45.90
N SER A 969 15.98 -10.94 46.87
CA SER A 969 14.53 -10.99 46.91
C SER A 969 14.00 -10.34 48.18
N ASP A 970 12.83 -9.72 48.08
CA ASP A 970 12.04 -9.25 49.21
C ASP A 970 10.70 -9.97 49.22
N THR A 971 10.19 -10.34 50.40
CA THR A 971 8.94 -11.11 50.55
C THR A 971 8.02 -10.47 51.57
N ASN A 972 6.85 -10.04 51.10
CA ASN A 972 5.81 -9.45 51.94
C ASN A 972 4.62 -10.42 52.10
N ASN A 973 4.09 -10.53 53.31
CA ASN A 973 2.80 -11.20 53.55
C ASN A 973 1.65 -10.28 53.16
N VAL A 974 0.66 -10.79 52.44
CA VAL A 974 -0.57 -10.06 52.15
C VAL A 974 -1.55 -10.27 53.30
N THR A 975 -1.62 -9.31 54.24
CA THR A 975 -2.50 -9.39 55.42
C THR A 975 -3.77 -8.58 55.21
N ALA A 976 -4.92 -9.26 55.24
CA ALA A 976 -6.22 -8.61 55.29
C ALA A 976 -6.40 -7.90 56.65
N THR A 977 -6.75 -6.62 56.63
CA THR A 977 -7.25 -5.91 57.82
C THR A 977 -8.76 -6.12 57.91
N ALA A 978 -9.21 -6.93 58.87
CA ALA A 978 -10.63 -7.17 59.15
C ALA A 978 -11.26 -5.96 59.86
N ASN A 979 -12.23 -5.32 59.21
CA ASN A 979 -13.16 -4.34 59.81
C ASN A 979 -14.47 -4.32 59.00
N ASN A 980 -15.22 -5.44 58.99
CA ASN A 980 -16.47 -5.49 58.24
C ASN A 980 -17.66 -5.88 59.14
N PRO A 981 -18.44 -4.92 59.68
CA PRO A 981 -19.78 -5.24 60.18
C PRO A 981 -20.63 -5.77 59.01
N ASN A 982 -21.31 -6.91 59.21
CA ASN A 982 -22.20 -7.52 58.20
C ASN A 982 -23.56 -7.81 58.85
N VAL A 983 -24.63 -7.27 58.27
CA VAL A 983 -26.02 -7.51 58.70
C VAL A 983 -26.78 -8.15 57.55
N ILE A 984 -27.26 -9.37 57.79
CA ILE A 984 -28.02 -10.18 56.83
C ILE A 984 -29.51 -9.97 57.10
N LEU A 985 -30.29 -9.75 56.04
CA LEU A 985 -31.76 -9.61 56.10
C LEU A 985 -32.41 -10.66 55.22
N VAL A 986 -33.46 -11.33 55.72
CA VAL A 986 -34.26 -12.31 54.97
C VAL A 986 -35.74 -11.98 55.13
N LYS A 987 -36.44 -11.65 54.03
CA LYS A 987 -37.86 -11.27 54.05
C LYS A 987 -38.74 -12.41 53.52
N ARG A 988 -39.75 -12.81 54.29
CA ARG A 988 -40.66 -13.93 53.99
C ARG A 988 -42.13 -13.56 54.20
N ILE A 989 -43.03 -14.26 53.51
CA ILE A 989 -44.47 -14.23 53.77
C ILE A 989 -44.78 -15.35 54.78
N THR A 990 -45.31 -14.96 55.95
CA THR A 990 -45.54 -15.88 57.08
C THR A 990 -47.00 -16.23 57.32
N ALA A 991 -47.95 -15.42 56.81
CA ALA A 991 -49.37 -15.74 56.85
C ALA A 991 -50.15 -14.98 55.76
N ILE A 992 -51.26 -15.57 55.30
CA ILE A 992 -52.28 -14.92 54.46
C ILE A 992 -53.63 -15.09 55.16
N ASN A 993 -54.37 -14.00 55.35
CA ASN A 993 -55.63 -13.98 56.11
C ASN A 993 -55.50 -14.60 57.51
N HIS A 994 -54.35 -14.36 58.16
CA HIS A 994 -53.99 -14.85 59.49
C HIS A 994 -53.85 -16.39 59.56
N SER A 995 -53.81 -17.06 58.40
CA SER A 995 -53.56 -18.49 58.25
C SER A 995 -52.17 -18.74 57.67
N VAL A 996 -51.50 -19.79 58.14
CA VAL A 996 -50.25 -20.28 57.52
C VAL A 996 -50.52 -21.13 56.28
N THR A 997 -51.76 -21.59 56.07
CA THR A 997 -52.18 -22.22 54.81
C THR A 997 -52.79 -21.18 53.88
N THR A 998 -52.27 -21.06 52.65
CA THR A 998 -52.71 -20.08 51.66
C THR A 998 -54.05 -20.49 51.02
N ASN A 999 -54.74 -19.54 50.38
CA ASN A 999 -55.97 -19.81 49.63
C ASN A 999 -55.77 -20.82 48.46
N GLY A 1000 -54.51 -21.08 48.06
CA GLY A 1000 -54.13 -22.07 47.05
C GLY A 1000 -53.75 -23.45 47.60
N GLY A 1001 -53.74 -23.63 48.93
CA GLY A 1001 -53.38 -24.88 49.60
C GLY A 1001 -51.91 -25.02 49.99
N ASP A 1002 -51.08 -24.00 49.78
CA ASP A 1002 -49.68 -24.03 50.21
C ASP A 1002 -49.57 -23.83 51.72
N GLU A 1003 -48.70 -24.59 52.39
CA GLU A 1003 -48.45 -24.47 53.83
C GLU A 1003 -47.16 -23.69 54.09
N LEU A 1004 -47.29 -22.41 54.46
CA LEU A 1004 -46.18 -21.47 54.62
C LEU A 1004 -45.22 -21.83 55.76
N ASP A 1005 -45.69 -22.60 56.75
CA ASP A 1005 -44.91 -23.05 57.90
C ASP A 1005 -44.01 -24.27 57.60
N LYS A 1006 -44.19 -24.89 56.43
CA LYS A 1006 -43.29 -25.94 55.90
C LYS A 1006 -42.04 -25.39 55.21
N TYR A 1007 -42.02 -24.11 54.83
CA TYR A 1007 -40.85 -23.46 54.22
C TYR A 1007 -39.85 -23.06 55.32
N LYS A 1008 -38.95 -23.99 55.63
CA LYS A 1008 -37.87 -23.91 56.63
C LYS A 1008 -36.58 -24.40 55.99
N ASP A 1009 -35.47 -23.73 56.28
CA ASP A 1009 -34.13 -23.93 55.69
C ASP A 1009 -33.88 -25.32 55.06
N ASP A 1010 -34.26 -25.47 53.78
CA ASP A 1010 -34.17 -26.64 52.93
C ASP A 1010 -33.62 -26.22 51.56
N PRO A 1011 -32.32 -26.50 51.29
CA PRO A 1011 -31.66 -26.09 50.05
C PRO A 1011 -32.24 -26.75 48.79
N ASN A 1012 -33.16 -27.71 48.90
CA ASN A 1012 -33.83 -28.35 47.77
C ASN A 1012 -35.21 -27.75 47.47
N ASN A 1013 -35.69 -26.82 48.29
CA ASN A 1013 -36.99 -26.20 48.12
C ASN A 1013 -36.85 -24.85 47.41
N PRO A 1014 -37.37 -24.69 46.17
CA PRO A 1014 -37.18 -23.46 45.39
C PRO A 1014 -37.94 -22.24 45.95
N TYR A 1015 -38.78 -22.44 46.97
CA TYR A 1015 -39.49 -21.38 47.69
C TYR A 1015 -38.83 -21.04 49.04
N ASP A 1016 -37.64 -21.58 49.28
CA ASP A 1016 -36.82 -21.41 50.46
C ASP A 1016 -35.37 -21.09 50.05
N ASP A 1017 -34.99 -19.81 50.03
CA ASP A 1017 -33.71 -19.35 49.49
C ASP A 1017 -32.77 -18.77 50.56
N ASN A 1018 -32.42 -19.56 51.59
CA ASN A 1018 -31.34 -19.14 52.50
C ASN A 1018 -29.94 -19.16 51.85
N ASN A 1019 -29.83 -19.48 50.55
CA ASN A 1019 -28.57 -19.51 49.81
C ASN A 1019 -28.24 -18.13 49.22
N LEU A 1020 -27.37 -17.37 49.90
CA LEU A 1020 -26.86 -16.07 49.45
C LEU A 1020 -25.79 -16.25 48.36
N ASP A 1021 -26.21 -16.62 47.14
CA ASP A 1021 -25.31 -17.24 46.15
C ASP A 1021 -24.35 -16.30 45.37
N THR A 1022 -23.93 -15.13 45.91
CA THR A 1022 -23.07 -14.20 45.12
C THR A 1022 -21.97 -13.41 45.86
N LEU A 1023 -21.58 -13.73 47.10
CA LEU A 1023 -20.43 -13.05 47.73
C LEU A 1023 -19.34 -14.05 48.14
N THR A 1024 -18.19 -13.99 47.45
CA THR A 1024 -16.94 -14.64 47.88
C THR A 1024 -16.02 -13.64 48.60
N PRO A 1025 -15.31 -14.04 49.68
CA PRO A 1025 -15.31 -15.38 50.25
C PRO A 1025 -16.60 -15.63 51.03
N ASP A 1026 -17.17 -16.82 50.80
CA ASP A 1026 -18.23 -17.43 51.58
C ASP A 1026 -17.60 -18.14 52.78
N PRO A 1027 -17.85 -17.64 54.00
CA PRO A 1027 -17.95 -18.52 55.14
C PRO A 1027 -19.38 -18.46 55.66
N LYS A 1028 -20.14 -19.56 55.48
CA LYS A 1028 -21.14 -20.06 56.44
C LYS A 1028 -21.60 -19.02 57.47
N ASP A 1029 -22.57 -18.18 57.11
CA ASP A 1029 -23.25 -17.27 58.03
C ASP A 1029 -24.70 -17.68 58.29
N THR A 1030 -25.17 -18.76 57.66
CA THR A 1030 -26.48 -19.37 57.96
C THR A 1030 -26.48 -20.22 59.23
N ASP A 1031 -25.32 -20.65 59.72
CA ASP A 1031 -25.19 -21.48 60.93
C ASP A 1031 -25.36 -20.70 62.25
N LYS A 1032 -25.34 -19.36 62.19
CA LYS A 1032 -25.55 -18.45 63.33
C LYS A 1032 -27.02 -18.04 63.53
N TRP A 1033 -27.93 -18.38 62.60
CA TRP A 1033 -29.36 -18.20 62.86
C TRP A 1033 -29.82 -19.08 64.03
N PRO A 1034 -30.79 -18.63 64.85
CA PRO A 1034 -31.45 -19.47 65.83
C PRO A 1034 -32.22 -20.62 65.17
N ASN A 1035 -32.61 -21.63 65.95
CA ASN A 1035 -33.29 -22.85 65.49
C ASN A 1035 -34.19 -22.63 64.24
N PRO A 1036 -33.76 -23.13 63.05
CA PRO A 1036 -34.45 -22.90 61.77
C PRO A 1036 -35.88 -23.45 61.70
N ASN A 1037 -36.29 -24.29 62.67
CA ASN A 1037 -37.67 -24.77 62.77
C ASN A 1037 -38.63 -23.76 63.39
N THR A 1038 -38.09 -22.73 64.04
CA THR A 1038 -38.83 -21.66 64.75
C THR A 1038 -38.45 -20.27 64.25
N PHE A 1039 -37.33 -20.16 63.54
CA PHE A 1039 -36.77 -18.95 62.93
C PHE A 1039 -36.63 -19.15 61.42
N LEU A 1040 -36.68 -18.08 60.62
CA LEU A 1040 -36.66 -18.17 59.16
C LEU A 1040 -37.82 -19.00 58.56
N ILE A 1041 -39.00 -18.98 59.20
CA ILE A 1041 -40.20 -19.62 58.66
C ILE A 1041 -40.88 -18.69 57.65
N GLY A 1042 -41.46 -19.26 56.61
CA GLY A 1042 -42.27 -18.57 55.60
C GLY A 1042 -41.69 -18.73 54.20
N GLY A 1043 -42.48 -18.44 53.17
CA GLY A 1043 -42.02 -18.53 51.78
C GLY A 1043 -41.59 -17.18 51.21
N ILE A 1044 -40.62 -17.18 50.29
CA ILE A 1044 -40.34 -15.98 49.44
C ILE A 1044 -41.42 -15.77 48.36
N ASN A 1045 -42.27 -16.78 48.14
CA ASN A 1045 -43.42 -16.73 47.25
C ASN A 1045 -44.61 -17.42 47.90
N GLY A 1046 -45.47 -16.65 48.58
CA GLY A 1046 -46.59 -17.15 49.40
C GLY A 1046 -47.83 -17.59 48.62
N GLY A 1047 -47.66 -18.07 47.37
CA GLY A 1047 -48.77 -18.50 46.52
C GLY A 1047 -49.62 -17.33 45.96
N LYS A 1048 -50.81 -17.66 45.45
CA LYS A 1048 -51.74 -16.66 44.87
C LYS A 1048 -52.48 -15.90 45.97
N ILE A 1049 -52.40 -14.57 45.92
CA ILE A 1049 -53.17 -13.64 46.75
C ILE A 1049 -54.27 -12.96 45.91
N TYR A 1050 -55.40 -12.65 46.54
CA TYR A 1050 -56.54 -11.99 45.93
C TYR A 1050 -56.76 -10.60 46.55
N PRO A 1051 -57.39 -9.65 45.82
CA PRO A 1051 -57.81 -8.36 46.39
C PRO A 1051 -58.59 -8.55 47.68
N GLY A 1052 -58.21 -7.83 48.73
CA GLY A 1052 -58.77 -7.95 50.08
C GLY A 1052 -58.02 -8.90 51.02
N ASP A 1053 -57.15 -9.78 50.51
CA ASP A 1053 -56.33 -10.66 51.37
C ASP A 1053 -55.38 -9.84 52.24
N GLU A 1054 -55.17 -10.27 53.49
CA GLU A 1054 -54.15 -9.71 54.39
C GLU A 1054 -52.89 -10.56 54.37
N VAL A 1055 -51.78 -10.00 53.88
CA VAL A 1055 -50.49 -10.68 53.80
C VAL A 1055 -49.60 -10.20 54.94
N GLU A 1056 -49.06 -11.15 55.71
CA GLU A 1056 -48.08 -10.91 56.78
C GLU A 1056 -46.67 -11.12 56.26
N TYR A 1057 -45.85 -10.06 56.31
CA TYR A 1057 -44.44 -10.08 55.98
C TYR A 1057 -43.60 -10.13 57.25
N THR A 1058 -42.59 -10.99 57.29
CA THR A 1058 -41.58 -11.04 58.35
C THR A 1058 -40.19 -10.88 57.74
N ILE A 1059 -39.44 -9.89 58.22
CA ILE A 1059 -38.03 -9.65 57.88
C ILE A 1059 -37.19 -10.13 59.06
N TYR A 1060 -36.45 -11.21 58.88
CA TYR A 1060 -35.47 -11.69 59.84
C TYR A 1060 -34.15 -10.95 59.65
N TYR A 1061 -33.44 -10.68 60.74
CA TYR A 1061 -32.12 -10.04 60.70
C TYR A 1061 -31.09 -10.80 61.55
N LEU A 1062 -29.83 -10.79 61.11
CA LEU A 1062 -28.67 -11.37 61.80
C LEU A 1062 -27.43 -10.50 61.57
N SER A 1063 -26.76 -10.07 62.63
CA SER A 1063 -25.44 -9.42 62.52
C SER A 1063 -24.35 -10.48 62.46
N ALA A 1064 -24.03 -10.93 61.24
CA ALA A 1064 -23.18 -12.10 61.01
C ALA A 1064 -21.68 -11.78 60.89
N GLY A 1065 -21.31 -10.51 60.70
CA GLY A 1065 -19.92 -10.08 60.51
C GLY A 1065 -19.06 -10.15 61.77
N ASP A 1066 -17.76 -9.93 61.61
CA ASP A 1066 -16.78 -10.14 62.69
C ASP A 1066 -16.67 -8.95 63.68
N ASN A 1067 -17.51 -7.92 63.52
CA ASN A 1067 -17.56 -6.73 64.36
C ASN A 1067 -19.01 -6.22 64.55
N GLN A 1068 -19.25 -5.48 65.64
CA GLN A 1068 -20.54 -4.85 65.94
C GLN A 1068 -21.02 -3.93 64.80
N ALA A 1069 -22.24 -4.13 64.33
CA ALA A 1069 -22.91 -3.20 63.42
C ALA A 1069 -23.58 -2.08 64.25
N LYS A 1070 -23.14 -0.84 64.07
CA LYS A 1070 -23.63 0.30 64.87
C LYS A 1070 -24.78 1.02 64.19
N ASN A 1071 -25.74 1.51 64.98
CA ASN A 1071 -26.88 2.35 64.55
C ASN A 1071 -27.66 1.78 63.35
N VAL A 1072 -28.00 0.49 63.40
CA VAL A 1072 -28.65 -0.22 62.30
C VAL A 1072 -30.10 0.27 62.15
N LEU A 1073 -30.40 0.83 60.97
CA LEU A 1073 -31.75 1.20 60.54
C LEU A 1073 -32.19 0.23 59.43
N VAL A 1074 -33.36 -0.39 59.59
CA VAL A 1074 -33.97 -1.23 58.56
C VAL A 1074 -35.13 -0.47 57.96
N CYS A 1075 -35.11 -0.31 56.64
CA CYS A 1075 -36.22 0.24 55.89
C CYS A 1075 -36.77 -0.79 54.91
N ASP A 1076 -38.09 -0.96 54.90
CA ASP A 1076 -38.77 -1.81 53.94
C ASP A 1076 -39.98 -1.10 53.34
N ARG A 1077 -40.12 -1.21 52.02
CA ARG A 1077 -41.24 -0.62 51.31
C ARG A 1077 -42.45 -1.54 51.33
N ILE A 1078 -43.62 -0.93 51.48
CA ILE A 1078 -44.88 -1.63 51.28
C ILE A 1078 -44.99 -1.99 49.80
N PRO A 1079 -45.05 -3.29 49.44
CA PRO A 1079 -45.09 -3.72 48.04
C PRO A 1079 -46.22 -3.07 47.25
N ASN A 1080 -46.00 -2.84 45.97
CA ASN A 1080 -47.05 -2.32 45.07
C ASN A 1080 -48.33 -3.18 45.16
N ASN A 1081 -49.48 -2.54 45.04
CA ASN A 1081 -50.82 -3.17 45.18
C ASN A 1081 -51.12 -3.72 46.58
N VAL A 1082 -50.36 -3.32 47.61
CA VAL A 1082 -50.65 -3.62 49.01
C VAL A 1082 -50.79 -2.31 49.79
N THR A 1083 -51.69 -2.27 50.76
CA THR A 1083 -51.90 -1.14 51.69
C THR A 1083 -51.55 -1.60 53.10
N PHE A 1084 -50.63 -0.90 53.78
CA PHE A 1084 -50.28 -1.20 55.17
C PHE A 1084 -51.52 -1.17 56.10
N ILE A 1085 -51.59 -2.09 57.04
CA ILE A 1085 -52.69 -2.20 58.00
C ILE A 1085 -52.22 -1.65 59.36
N PRO A 1086 -52.51 -0.38 59.70
CA PRO A 1086 -52.01 0.23 60.93
C PRO A 1086 -52.54 -0.43 62.20
N THR A 1087 -53.69 -1.11 62.15
CA THR A 1087 -54.32 -1.77 63.29
C THR A 1087 -53.93 -3.25 63.43
N ALA A 1088 -53.03 -3.77 62.58
CA ALA A 1088 -52.78 -5.20 62.39
C ALA A 1088 -52.51 -5.97 63.69
N PHE A 1089 -51.90 -5.31 64.68
CA PHE A 1089 -51.47 -5.91 65.94
C PHE A 1089 -52.01 -5.17 67.16
N ASN A 1090 -53.13 -4.44 67.03
CA ASN A 1090 -53.81 -3.80 68.16
C ASN A 1090 -54.25 -4.80 69.25
N ASN A 1091 -54.47 -6.06 68.88
CA ASN A 1091 -54.85 -7.13 69.79
C ASN A 1091 -53.67 -8.05 70.19
N PHE A 1092 -52.44 -7.71 69.81
CA PHE A 1092 -51.26 -8.47 70.22
C PHE A 1092 -51.00 -8.25 71.72
N ALA A 1093 -50.74 -9.35 72.45
CA ALA A 1093 -50.77 -9.38 73.91
C ALA A 1093 -49.66 -8.54 74.58
N THR A 1094 -48.50 -8.41 73.95
CA THR A 1094 -47.35 -7.68 74.49
C THR A 1094 -47.13 -6.38 73.73
N LYS A 1095 -47.26 -5.25 74.43
CA LYS A 1095 -47.03 -3.91 73.87
C LYS A 1095 -45.71 -3.32 74.37
N ASN A 1096 -44.96 -2.67 73.49
CA ASN A 1096 -43.82 -1.85 73.91
C ASN A 1096 -44.32 -0.60 74.66
N ASN A 1097 -43.87 -0.43 75.90
CA ASN A 1097 -44.35 0.63 76.79
C ASN A 1097 -43.73 2.01 76.53
N LEU A 1098 -42.77 2.12 75.59
CA LEU A 1098 -42.14 3.39 75.23
C LEU A 1098 -42.95 4.19 74.20
N GLY A 1099 -43.82 3.55 73.42
CA GLY A 1099 -44.72 4.22 72.48
C GLY A 1099 -46.01 4.76 73.12
N LEU A 1100 -46.73 5.62 72.39
CA LEU A 1100 -47.94 6.28 72.90
C LEU A 1100 -49.05 5.28 73.26
N GLN A 1101 -49.79 5.58 74.32
CA GLN A 1101 -50.90 4.75 74.79
C GLN A 1101 -52.14 4.91 73.90
N ASN A 1102 -52.84 3.80 73.64
CA ASN A 1102 -54.04 3.71 72.78
C ASN A 1102 -53.86 4.10 71.30
N THR A 1103 -52.62 4.19 70.80
CA THR A 1103 -52.33 4.36 69.37
C THR A 1103 -52.39 3.02 68.63
N ASP A 1104 -52.72 3.08 67.34
CA ASP A 1104 -52.67 1.95 66.42
C ASP A 1104 -51.26 1.36 66.30
N ARG A 1105 -51.20 0.03 66.34
CA ARG A 1105 -49.98 -0.79 66.31
C ARG A 1105 -50.03 -1.75 65.14
N GLY A 1106 -49.22 -1.47 64.12
CA GLY A 1106 -49.18 -2.23 62.88
C GLY A 1106 -47.87 -2.97 62.65
N ILE A 1107 -46.87 -2.79 63.53
CA ILE A 1107 -45.55 -3.39 63.42
C ILE A 1107 -45.27 -4.23 64.68
N ILE A 1108 -44.69 -5.41 64.49
CA ILE A 1108 -44.11 -6.22 65.56
C ILE A 1108 -42.60 -6.26 65.35
N TRP A 1109 -41.85 -6.22 66.43
CA TRP A 1109 -40.45 -6.63 66.41
C TRP A 1109 -40.19 -7.74 67.42
N GLN A 1110 -39.17 -8.52 67.15
CA GLN A 1110 -38.50 -9.32 68.16
C GLN A 1110 -37.09 -8.81 68.34
N TYR A 1111 -36.75 -8.45 69.57
CA TYR A 1111 -35.42 -7.99 69.95
C TYR A 1111 -35.06 -8.58 71.31
N ASN A 1112 -33.84 -9.10 71.42
CA ASN A 1112 -33.34 -9.72 72.65
C ASN A 1112 -34.27 -10.82 73.21
N GLY A 1113 -34.85 -11.63 72.32
CA GLY A 1113 -35.79 -12.70 72.66
C GLY A 1113 -37.22 -12.28 73.01
N ASN A 1114 -37.52 -10.98 73.12
CA ASN A 1114 -38.86 -10.47 73.43
C ASN A 1114 -39.60 -10.02 72.17
N THR A 1115 -40.86 -10.40 72.03
CA THR A 1115 -41.73 -9.96 70.92
C THR A 1115 -42.75 -8.95 71.40
N GLU A 1116 -42.77 -7.78 70.77
CA GLU A 1116 -43.62 -6.66 71.17
C GLU A 1116 -44.27 -6.00 69.95
N SER A 1117 -45.51 -5.53 70.09
CA SER A 1117 -46.16 -4.66 69.10
C SER A 1117 -45.78 -3.19 69.33
N LEU A 1118 -45.45 -2.50 68.24
CA LEU A 1118 -44.99 -1.12 68.15
C LEU A 1118 -46.06 -0.25 67.46
N THR A 1119 -46.09 1.03 67.79
CA THR A 1119 -46.98 2.01 67.14
C THR A 1119 -46.49 2.33 65.72
N ASN A 1120 -47.35 2.97 64.93
CA ASN A 1120 -47.03 3.31 63.54
C ASN A 1120 -46.38 4.69 63.36
N ILE A 1121 -46.15 5.43 64.45
CA ILE A 1121 -45.76 6.84 64.41
C ILE A 1121 -44.48 7.05 65.23
N LYS A 1122 -43.75 8.14 64.98
CA LYS A 1122 -42.57 8.48 65.78
C LYS A 1122 -43.00 8.91 67.18
N ASP A 1123 -42.91 8.01 68.16
CA ASP A 1123 -43.44 8.33 69.48
C ASP A 1123 -42.70 7.75 70.69
N GLY A 1124 -41.43 7.37 70.51
CA GLY A 1124 -40.56 6.87 71.58
C GLY A 1124 -40.33 5.37 71.51
N ASP A 1125 -41.15 4.65 70.74
CA ASP A 1125 -40.78 3.33 70.25
C ASP A 1125 -39.80 3.41 69.06
N VAL A 1126 -39.37 2.24 68.58
CA VAL A 1126 -38.29 2.08 67.60
C VAL A 1126 -38.77 2.01 66.16
N ALA A 1127 -40.07 2.08 65.88
CA ALA A 1127 -40.61 1.86 64.55
C ALA A 1127 -41.56 2.97 64.09
N GLN A 1128 -41.58 3.21 62.78
CA GLN A 1128 -42.48 4.19 62.20
C GLN A 1128 -42.93 3.73 60.81
N TYR A 1129 -44.21 3.93 60.52
CA TYR A 1129 -44.77 3.83 59.18
C TYR A 1129 -44.82 5.23 58.54
N PHE A 1130 -44.26 5.34 57.34
CA PHE A 1130 -44.31 6.51 56.49
C PHE A 1130 -45.33 6.28 55.39
N PRO A 1131 -46.41 7.07 55.30
CA PRO A 1131 -47.38 6.94 54.22
C PRO A 1131 -46.76 7.29 52.86
N PRO A 1132 -47.41 6.92 51.74
CA PRO A 1132 -46.94 7.29 50.40
C PRO A 1132 -46.59 8.79 50.29
N ARG A 1133 -45.42 9.07 49.70
CA ARG A 1133 -44.83 10.41 49.44
C ARG A 1133 -44.19 11.13 50.62
N GLU A 1134 -44.26 10.58 51.83
CA GLU A 1134 -43.42 11.08 52.94
C GLU A 1134 -42.08 10.33 52.92
N ASP A 1135 -40.98 11.05 52.74
CA ASP A 1135 -39.67 10.40 52.61
C ASP A 1135 -39.12 10.03 54.01
N PRO A 1136 -38.80 8.75 54.27
CA PRO A 1136 -38.24 8.36 55.56
C PRO A 1136 -36.94 9.08 55.94
N THR A 1137 -36.20 9.60 54.96
CA THR A 1137 -34.97 10.38 55.19
C THR A 1137 -35.21 11.71 55.91
N ASP A 1138 -36.43 12.28 55.85
CA ASP A 1138 -36.78 13.49 56.59
C ASP A 1138 -36.69 13.29 58.11
N VAL A 1139 -36.87 12.04 58.57
CA VAL A 1139 -36.85 11.66 59.98
C VAL A 1139 -35.59 10.88 60.35
N TYR A 1140 -35.09 10.06 59.42
CA TYR A 1140 -33.88 9.25 59.56
C TYR A 1140 -32.91 9.57 58.40
N PRO A 1141 -32.10 10.64 58.49
CA PRO A 1141 -31.35 11.17 57.34
C PRO A 1141 -30.37 10.21 56.67
N THR A 1142 -29.96 9.15 57.38
CA THR A 1142 -29.00 8.15 56.90
C THR A 1142 -29.66 6.85 56.45
N VAL A 1143 -30.99 6.75 56.46
CA VAL A 1143 -31.70 5.55 56.02
C VAL A 1143 -31.74 5.49 54.50
N ASP A 1144 -31.43 4.33 53.92
CA ASP A 1144 -31.67 4.04 52.50
C ASP A 1144 -32.81 3.04 52.36
N CYS A 1145 -33.83 3.43 51.60
CA CYS A 1145 -35.01 2.63 51.32
C CYS A 1145 -35.09 2.17 49.85
N GLY A 1146 -34.05 2.42 49.04
CA GLY A 1146 -33.95 1.97 47.65
C GLY A 1146 -34.80 2.75 46.63
N GLY A 1147 -34.86 4.09 46.70
CA GLY A 1147 -35.57 4.96 45.72
C GLY A 1147 -36.62 5.91 46.33
N GLU A 1148 -37.75 6.16 45.65
CA GLU A 1148 -38.85 7.00 46.17
C GLU A 1148 -39.92 6.21 46.98
N ASN A 1149 -40.44 6.77 48.09
CA ASN A 1149 -41.52 6.18 48.88
C ASN A 1149 -42.91 6.35 48.20
N THR A 1150 -43.21 5.54 47.19
CA THR A 1150 -44.44 5.68 46.39
C THR A 1150 -45.68 4.98 46.95
N ASN A 1151 -45.52 3.98 47.83
CA ASN A 1151 -46.63 3.16 48.33
C ASN A 1151 -46.64 2.96 49.86
N GLY A 1152 -45.72 3.63 50.56
CA GLY A 1152 -45.54 3.54 52.01
C GLY A 1152 -44.26 2.77 52.37
N ALA A 1153 -43.67 3.08 53.52
CA ALA A 1153 -42.46 2.44 54.00
C ALA A 1153 -42.50 2.26 55.52
N ILE A 1154 -41.88 1.21 56.02
CA ILE A 1154 -41.69 0.97 57.45
C ILE A 1154 -40.20 1.12 57.73
N VAL A 1155 -39.86 1.93 58.73
CA VAL A 1155 -38.50 2.04 59.26
C VAL A 1155 -38.49 1.53 60.69
N VAL A 1156 -37.52 0.67 61.02
CA VAL A 1156 -37.24 0.20 62.37
C VAL A 1156 -35.79 0.48 62.73
N ASN A 1157 -35.57 1.14 63.86
CA ASN A 1157 -34.25 1.37 64.42
C ASN A 1157 -33.86 0.23 65.36
N LEU A 1158 -32.95 -0.64 64.89
CA LEU A 1158 -32.44 -1.76 65.67
C LEU A 1158 -31.28 -1.37 66.59
N GLY A 1159 -30.72 -0.17 66.43
CA GLY A 1159 -29.59 0.32 67.21
C GLY A 1159 -28.31 -0.47 66.95
N ASP A 1160 -27.46 -0.60 67.96
CA ASP A 1160 -26.21 -1.35 67.84
C ASP A 1160 -26.48 -2.86 67.94
N LEU A 1161 -26.14 -3.60 66.90
CA LEU A 1161 -26.21 -5.06 66.85
C LEU A 1161 -24.82 -5.66 67.11
N PRO A 1162 -24.62 -6.42 68.20
CA PRO A 1162 -23.38 -7.16 68.40
C PRO A 1162 -23.24 -8.27 67.36
N ASN A 1163 -22.01 -8.62 67.03
CA ASN A 1163 -21.75 -9.74 66.14
C ASN A 1163 -22.24 -11.07 66.74
N ALA A 1164 -22.87 -11.88 65.90
CA ALA A 1164 -23.24 -13.24 66.26
C ALA A 1164 -21.97 -14.10 66.35
N THR A 1165 -21.80 -14.73 67.51
CA THR A 1165 -20.66 -15.60 67.81
C THR A 1165 -21.03 -17.08 67.74
N GLY A 1166 -22.32 -17.38 67.59
CA GLY A 1166 -22.88 -18.71 67.36
C GLY A 1166 -24.40 -18.66 67.16
N SER A 1167 -25.03 -19.81 66.87
CA SER A 1167 -26.48 -19.93 66.65
C SER A 1167 -27.28 -19.31 67.80
N GLY A 1168 -27.94 -18.19 67.52
CA GLY A 1168 -28.75 -17.46 68.49
C GLY A 1168 -27.97 -16.80 69.64
N ILE A 1169 -26.66 -16.56 69.48
CA ILE A 1169 -25.80 -15.97 70.53
C ILE A 1169 -25.05 -14.74 69.99
N PRO A 1170 -25.15 -13.57 70.67
CA PRO A 1170 -26.06 -13.24 71.78
C PRO A 1170 -27.52 -13.06 71.32
N THR A 1171 -28.48 -13.03 72.24
CA THR A 1171 -29.92 -12.95 71.92
C THR A 1171 -30.36 -11.65 71.24
N ASN A 1172 -29.51 -10.62 71.24
CA ASN A 1172 -29.73 -9.34 70.58
C ASN A 1172 -28.92 -9.16 69.28
N SER A 1173 -28.21 -10.19 68.78
CA SER A 1173 -27.56 -10.15 67.45
C SER A 1173 -28.49 -10.54 66.30
N TYR A 1174 -29.71 -11.00 66.61
CA TYR A 1174 -30.71 -11.42 65.65
C TYR A 1174 -32.13 -11.06 66.13
N GLY A 1175 -33.09 -11.15 65.22
CA GLY A 1175 -34.50 -10.96 65.53
C GLY A 1175 -35.35 -10.94 64.26
N PHE A 1176 -36.56 -10.39 64.37
CA PHE A 1176 -37.38 -10.12 63.20
C PHE A 1176 -38.22 -8.86 63.33
N ILE A 1177 -38.64 -8.31 62.20
CA ILE A 1177 -39.62 -7.23 62.05
C ILE A 1177 -40.80 -7.81 61.27
N ARG A 1178 -42.03 -7.52 61.70
CA ARG A 1178 -43.23 -8.10 61.09
C ARG A 1178 -44.32 -7.06 60.92
N PHE A 1179 -44.98 -7.08 59.76
CA PHE A 1179 -46.09 -6.19 59.45
C PHE A 1179 -47.11 -6.86 58.52
N ARG A 1180 -48.33 -6.30 58.46
CA ARG A 1180 -49.37 -6.77 57.54
C ARG A 1180 -49.76 -5.72 56.53
N GLY A 1181 -50.08 -6.18 55.33
CA GLY A 1181 -50.62 -5.36 54.28
C GLY A 1181 -51.85 -6.00 53.64
N ARG A 1182 -52.86 -5.20 53.30
CA ARG A 1182 -54.05 -5.64 52.57
C ARG A 1182 -53.87 -5.45 51.08
N VAL A 1183 -54.11 -6.49 50.30
CA VAL A 1183 -54.04 -6.43 48.84
C VAL A 1183 -55.17 -5.53 48.31
N LYS A 1184 -54.81 -4.59 47.44
CA LYS A 1184 -55.71 -3.56 46.87
C LYS A 1184 -56.72 -4.12 45.88
#